data_AF-A0A7J9EPN2-F1
#
_entry.id   AF-A0A7J9EPN2-F1
#
_cell.length_a   1.000
_cell.length_b   1.000
_cell.length_c   1.000
_cell.angle_alpha   90.00
_cell.angle_beta   90.00
_cell.angle_gamma   90.00
#
_symmetry.space_group_name_H-M   'P 1'
#
loop_
_entity.id
_entity.type
_entity.pdbx_description
1 polymer ?
#
loop_
_entity_poly.entity_id
_entity_poly.type
_entity_poly.pdbx_seq_one_letter_code
_entity_poly.pdbx_strand_id
1 'polypeptide(L)'
;MTFFVTDSRGNKIDDQKSLESINKALIDAIDGDDDAALSVAPPDRGVVVRKPRLDFGERKGQAERMLGLMDVFLKNDPISLQKDILHHVEYTVARSRFSFDDFEAYQALAHSVRDRLIERWHDTLIHFKKEDPKRVYFLSLEFLMGRSLSNIVINLGIRDQFADALSQLGFDFEVLAEQEGDACLGNGGLARLSACQMDSLATLDYPAVGYGLRYQYGLFRQVIVDGFQHEQPDYWLNFGNPWEIERVHITYPVKFYGTVTDEFLNGEKCKVWVPGEMVEAVAYDNPIPGYGTRNTINLRLWAAKPSDQHDMESFNTGDYVDAVVNRQRAESISSILYPDDRSYQGKELRLKQQYFFVSASVQDIFRRFKDTHKKFDEFPEKVLSCMFHVSISAEAYVETPRIGLVALQLNDTHPSLAIAEVMRVLLDEEHLSWHRAWDIICKIFSFTTHTVSPEGLEKIPVDLLGNLLPRHLQIIYDINFNFVEELKKMIGLDYDRLTRMSIVEEGAVKRRWIVVSNPSLCALISKWLGTEAWIRDIDLLIGLRDYATNAELHQEWKMVKKVNKIRLAEYIEAMSGLKVSLDAMFDVQTKRIHEYKRQLLNILGIIHRYDCIKNMDKNDRKKVVPRVCIIGGKAAPGYEIAKKIIKLCHVVAERINNDNDIGDLLKLVFIPDYNVSVAEMVIPGADLSQHLSTAGHEASGTGSMKFLMNGCLLLATADGSTIEMVEEIGQDNMFLFGAKANEVVALRKKGPTLKVPLQFSRVVRMIRDGHFGFEDYFKSLCDKIEGTSDYFLLGADFMSYLEAQAAADKAFVDEERWTKMSILSAAGSGRFSSDRTIQEYAENTWDIQPCSFFFFLFFFFFFLSLTSQDEQSNNHNLLILELRDSKLKISRLESVLEERIQNLNAKTLSLKEHGKSLEDMANKSTYLQSALFDLKMAEVVTEQWVQIQHLEQALQIAKMRALQAQKQRNMRCTFLKFIDGISGRHLPKPFKALDSYSLGKGPIIRYYVS
;
A
#
# COMPACT_ATOMS: atom_id res chain seq x y z
N MET A 1 0.04 59.27 -31.85
CA MET A 1 1.12 58.95 -32.81
C MET A 1 0.47 58.41 -34.08
N THR A 2 1.05 58.68 -35.25
CA THR A 2 0.62 58.06 -36.51
C THR A 2 1.57 56.90 -36.81
N PHE A 3 1.03 55.69 -36.85
CA PHE A 3 1.78 54.48 -37.19
C PHE A 3 1.50 54.09 -38.66
N PHE A 4 2.45 53.42 -39.28
CA PHE A 4 2.33 52.89 -40.64
C PHE A 4 2.77 51.42 -40.64
N VAL A 5 2.09 50.58 -41.41
CA VAL A 5 2.42 49.15 -41.52
C VAL A 5 3.38 48.94 -42.68
N THR A 6 4.34 48.02 -42.54
CA THR A 6 5.27 47.63 -43.62
C THR A 6 5.15 46.15 -43.96
N ASP A 7 5.46 45.78 -45.19
CA ASP A 7 5.62 44.38 -45.59
C ASP A 7 6.89 43.76 -44.98
N SER A 8 7.08 42.45 -45.20
CA SER A 8 8.27 41.71 -44.74
C SER A 8 9.59 42.07 -45.46
N ARG A 9 9.60 43.16 -46.23
CA ARG A 9 10.75 43.75 -46.93
C ARG A 9 10.95 45.23 -46.55
N GLY A 10 10.15 45.77 -45.63
CA GLY A 10 10.22 47.15 -45.16
C GLY A 10 9.47 48.16 -46.03
N ASN A 11 8.74 47.74 -47.07
CA ASN A 11 7.94 48.64 -47.90
C ASN A 11 6.66 49.03 -47.17
N LYS A 12 6.31 50.32 -47.16
CA LYS A 12 5.09 50.83 -46.54
C LYS A 12 3.84 50.32 -47.28
N ILE A 13 2.90 49.72 -46.53
CA ILE A 13 1.62 49.23 -47.06
C ILE A 13 0.65 50.41 -47.07
N ASP A 14 0.46 50.99 -48.26
CA ASP A 14 -0.46 52.11 -48.50
C ASP A 14 -1.71 51.71 -49.31
N ASP A 15 -1.86 50.43 -49.66
CA ASP A 15 -3.08 49.98 -50.33
C ASP A 15 -4.21 49.78 -49.32
N GLN A 16 -5.34 50.42 -49.61
CA GLN A 16 -6.44 50.52 -48.65
C GLN A 16 -7.10 49.17 -48.35
N LYS A 17 -7.02 48.19 -49.25
CA LYS A 17 -7.65 46.87 -49.06
C LYS A 17 -6.84 45.98 -48.09
N SER A 18 -5.52 46.05 -48.16
CA SER A 18 -4.65 45.44 -47.14
C SER A 18 -4.80 46.16 -45.81
N LEU A 19 -4.84 47.49 -45.79
CA LEU A 19 -5.06 48.25 -44.56
C LEU A 19 -6.42 47.95 -43.89
N GLU A 20 -7.50 47.81 -44.66
CA GLU A 20 -8.81 47.37 -44.16
C GLU A 20 -8.76 45.93 -43.63
N SER A 21 -8.04 45.02 -44.29
CA SER A 21 -7.86 43.64 -43.80
C SER A 21 -7.01 43.57 -42.53
N ILE A 22 -5.96 44.38 -42.42
CA ILE A 22 -5.08 44.47 -41.24
C ILE A 22 -5.82 45.11 -40.07
N ASN A 23 -6.55 46.20 -40.31
CA ASN A 23 -7.37 46.85 -39.29
C ASN A 23 -8.48 45.91 -38.81
N LYS A 24 -9.13 45.16 -39.70
CA LYS A 24 -10.07 44.11 -39.30
C LYS A 24 -9.38 43.01 -38.49
N ALA A 25 -8.23 42.50 -38.90
CA ALA A 25 -7.52 41.45 -38.16
C ALA A 25 -7.02 41.93 -36.77
N LEU A 26 -6.77 43.23 -36.61
CA LEU A 26 -6.49 43.85 -35.31
C LEU A 26 -7.74 43.98 -34.45
N ILE A 27 -8.88 44.38 -35.03
CA ILE A 27 -10.18 44.46 -34.34
C ILE A 27 -10.67 43.07 -33.93
N ASP A 28 -10.62 42.08 -34.82
CA ASP A 28 -10.93 40.66 -34.55
C ASP A 28 -9.99 40.05 -33.46
N ALA A 29 -8.86 40.71 -33.15
CA ALA A 29 -7.91 40.33 -32.10
C ALA A 29 -7.98 41.21 -30.83
N ILE A 30 -8.88 42.21 -30.79
CA ILE A 30 -9.12 43.11 -29.65
C ILE A 30 -10.54 42.90 -29.10
N ASP A 31 -11.54 42.74 -29.98
CA ASP A 31 -12.96 42.57 -29.63
C ASP A 31 -13.38 41.07 -29.57
N GLY A 32 -12.41 40.16 -29.40
CA GLY A 32 -12.59 38.71 -29.49
C GLY A 32 -13.10 38.03 -28.22
N ASP A 33 -14.38 38.24 -27.87
CA ASP A 33 -15.20 37.56 -26.83
C ASP A 33 -14.48 37.05 -25.54
N ASP A 34 -14.65 37.79 -24.44
CA ASP A 34 -14.09 37.52 -23.09
C ASP A 34 -14.52 36.18 -22.44
N ASP A 35 -15.47 35.44 -23.01
CA ASP A 35 -16.09 34.24 -22.39
C ASP A 35 -15.37 32.91 -22.73
N ALA A 36 -14.16 32.99 -23.31
CA ALA A 36 -13.38 31.84 -23.77
C ALA A 36 -11.88 31.89 -23.40
N ALA A 37 -11.55 32.36 -22.20
CA ALA A 37 -10.18 32.46 -21.66
C ALA A 37 -9.47 31.11 -21.42
N LEU A 38 -9.18 30.37 -22.50
CA LEU A 38 -8.14 29.35 -22.52
C LEU A 38 -6.78 30.06 -22.49
N SER A 39 -6.10 29.98 -21.35
CA SER A 39 -4.74 30.50 -21.17
C SER A 39 -3.74 29.74 -22.05
N VAL A 40 -3.56 30.18 -23.29
CA VAL A 40 -2.48 29.71 -24.16
C VAL A 40 -1.19 30.36 -23.69
N ALA A 41 -0.53 29.70 -22.74
CA ALA A 41 0.88 29.93 -22.44
C ALA A 41 1.74 29.77 -23.72
N PRO A 42 2.98 30.28 -23.73
CA PRO A 42 3.94 29.95 -24.79
C PRO A 42 4.03 28.42 -25.00
N PRO A 43 4.36 27.95 -26.21
CA PRO A 43 4.41 26.52 -26.50
C PRO A 43 5.63 25.85 -25.86
N ASP A 44 5.54 25.57 -24.57
CA ASP A 44 6.46 24.71 -23.82
C ASP A 44 6.59 23.36 -24.53
N ARG A 45 7.78 22.75 -24.46
CA ARG A 45 8.05 21.42 -25.05
C ARG A 45 7.54 20.26 -24.20
N GLY A 46 6.57 20.52 -23.32
CA GLY A 46 5.81 19.49 -22.62
C GLY A 46 4.91 18.67 -23.56
N VAL A 47 4.43 17.53 -23.07
CA VAL A 47 3.46 16.70 -23.81
C VAL A 47 2.12 17.44 -23.86
N VAL A 48 1.74 17.96 -25.02
CA VAL A 48 0.46 18.69 -25.22
C VAL A 48 -0.73 17.73 -25.15
N VAL A 49 -1.14 17.36 -23.94
CA VAL A 49 -2.31 16.52 -23.67
C VAL A 49 -3.59 17.31 -23.95
N ARG A 50 -4.00 17.35 -25.22
CA ARG A 50 -5.36 17.74 -25.60
C ARG A 50 -6.34 16.74 -25.03
N LYS A 51 -6.90 17.01 -23.83
CA LYS A 51 -8.07 16.29 -23.29
C LYS A 51 -9.12 16.19 -24.40
N PRO A 52 -9.46 14.99 -24.92
CA PRO A 52 -10.56 14.87 -25.87
C PRO A 52 -11.84 15.25 -25.14
N ARG A 53 -12.50 16.33 -25.56
CA ARG A 53 -13.91 16.54 -25.21
C ARG A 53 -14.70 15.42 -25.87
N LEU A 54 -14.90 14.32 -25.13
CA LEU A 54 -15.89 13.28 -25.43
C LEU A 54 -17.27 13.84 -25.10
N ASP A 55 -17.64 14.88 -25.84
CA ASP A 55 -18.96 15.46 -25.82
C ASP A 55 -19.90 14.56 -26.62
N PHE A 56 -21.01 14.13 -26.01
CA PHE A 56 -21.79 12.96 -26.45
C PHE A 56 -22.76 13.25 -27.62
N GLY A 57 -22.39 14.20 -28.48
CA GLY A 57 -23.01 14.43 -29.78
C GLY A 57 -22.39 13.54 -30.88
N GLU A 58 -21.68 14.15 -31.83
CA GLU A 58 -21.30 13.51 -33.10
C GLU A 58 -20.28 12.35 -32.99
N ARG A 59 -19.49 12.29 -31.92
CA ARG A 59 -18.40 11.29 -31.77
C ARG A 59 -18.83 10.00 -31.08
N LYS A 60 -20.09 9.89 -30.65
CA LYS A 60 -20.57 8.80 -29.80
C LYS A 60 -20.26 7.41 -30.37
N GLY A 61 -20.60 7.13 -31.63
CA GLY A 61 -20.31 5.84 -32.27
C GLY A 61 -18.83 5.52 -32.49
N GLN A 62 -17.94 6.52 -32.48
CA GLN A 62 -16.49 6.29 -32.50
C GLN A 62 -15.98 5.93 -31.10
N ALA A 63 -16.49 6.58 -30.06
CA ALA A 63 -16.19 6.27 -28.67
C ALA A 63 -16.75 4.89 -28.27
N GLU A 64 -17.99 4.56 -28.65
CA GLU A 64 -18.61 3.25 -28.43
C GLU A 64 -17.82 2.13 -29.11
N ARG A 65 -17.32 2.34 -30.34
CA ARG A 65 -16.44 1.38 -31.01
C ARG A 65 -15.08 1.24 -30.34
N MET A 66 -14.51 2.33 -29.82
CA MET A 66 -13.24 2.29 -29.09
C MET A 66 -13.40 1.53 -27.76
N LEU A 67 -14.46 1.84 -27.00
CA LEU A 67 -14.78 1.16 -25.75
C LEU A 67 -15.09 -0.33 -25.98
N GLY A 68 -15.91 -0.68 -26.98
CA GLY A 68 -16.22 -2.08 -27.32
C GLY A 68 -15.03 -2.90 -27.85
N LEU A 69 -13.89 -2.26 -28.18
CA LEU A 69 -12.61 -2.93 -28.45
C LEU A 69 -11.73 -3.08 -27.19
N MET A 70 -12.09 -2.42 -26.09
CA MET A 70 -11.43 -2.46 -24.79
C MET A 70 -12.25 -3.19 -23.71
N ASP A 71 -13.51 -3.53 -23.99
CA ASP A 71 -14.51 -4.12 -23.06
C ASP A 71 -14.29 -5.63 -22.77
N VAL A 72 -13.11 -6.17 -23.11
CA VAL A 72 -12.78 -7.60 -23.00
C VAL A 72 -11.56 -7.79 -22.11
N PHE A 73 -11.80 -8.20 -20.86
CA PHE A 73 -10.75 -8.54 -19.89
C PHE A 73 -9.82 -9.65 -20.41
N LEU A 74 -8.54 -9.57 -20.02
CA LEU A 74 -7.53 -10.58 -20.30
C LEU A 74 -7.89 -11.95 -19.69
N LYS A 75 -7.55 -13.02 -20.42
CA LYS A 75 -7.86 -14.40 -20.02
C LYS A 75 -6.75 -15.01 -19.16
N ASN A 76 -7.14 -15.80 -18.18
CA ASN A 76 -6.22 -16.48 -17.25
C ASN A 76 -6.09 -17.99 -17.54
N ASP A 77 -6.36 -18.41 -18.79
CA ASP A 77 -5.98 -19.75 -19.24
C ASP A 77 -4.48 -19.81 -19.58
N PRO A 78 -3.80 -20.96 -19.39
CA PRO A 78 -2.35 -21.05 -19.59
C PRO A 78 -1.87 -20.61 -20.98
N ILE A 79 -2.64 -20.87 -22.03
CA ILE A 79 -2.26 -20.54 -23.41
C ILE A 79 -2.34 -19.02 -23.65
N SER A 80 -3.29 -18.32 -23.04
CA SER A 80 -3.33 -16.85 -23.05
C SER A 80 -2.19 -16.27 -22.22
N LEU A 81 -1.97 -16.75 -21.00
CA LEU A 81 -0.87 -16.31 -20.12
C LEU A 81 0.50 -16.46 -20.79
N GLN A 82 0.76 -17.60 -21.43
CA GLN A 82 1.99 -17.86 -22.20
C GLN A 82 2.19 -16.86 -23.34
N LYS A 83 1.12 -16.52 -24.08
CA LYS A 83 1.20 -15.54 -25.17
C LYS A 83 1.48 -14.15 -24.66
N ASP A 84 0.86 -13.74 -23.56
CA ASP A 84 1.04 -12.41 -22.98
C ASP A 84 2.48 -12.24 -22.47
N ILE A 85 3.02 -13.24 -21.77
CA ILE A 85 4.43 -13.25 -21.34
C ILE A 85 5.36 -13.13 -22.57
N LEU A 86 5.20 -13.99 -23.58
CA LEU A 86 6.04 -13.97 -24.78
C LEU A 86 5.87 -12.68 -25.61
N HIS A 87 4.69 -12.06 -25.59
CA HIS A 87 4.43 -10.75 -26.18
C HIS A 87 5.24 -9.66 -25.47
N HIS A 88 5.32 -9.66 -24.14
CA HIS A 88 6.19 -8.72 -23.43
C HIS A 88 7.69 -9.00 -23.66
N VAL A 89 8.12 -10.26 -23.82
CA VAL A 89 9.51 -10.57 -24.23
C VAL A 89 9.84 -9.90 -25.57
N GLU A 90 9.02 -10.12 -26.62
CA GLU A 90 9.33 -9.63 -27.98
C GLU A 90 9.07 -8.11 -28.16
N TYR A 91 8.10 -7.52 -27.44
CA TYR A 91 7.66 -6.13 -27.68
C TYR A 91 7.84 -5.14 -26.51
N THR A 92 8.05 -5.60 -25.27
CA THR A 92 8.26 -4.71 -24.10
C THR A 92 9.71 -4.73 -23.64
N VAL A 93 10.29 -5.92 -23.40
CA VAL A 93 11.71 -6.13 -23.10
C VAL A 93 12.57 -6.07 -24.38
N ALA A 94 11.92 -6.12 -25.56
CA ALA A 94 12.54 -6.04 -26.90
C ALA A 94 13.64 -7.09 -27.12
N ARG A 95 13.36 -8.34 -26.71
CA ARG A 95 14.27 -9.48 -26.79
C ARG A 95 13.91 -10.46 -27.89
N SER A 96 14.89 -11.30 -28.22
CA SER A 96 14.74 -12.29 -29.27
C SER A 96 13.98 -13.51 -28.74
N ARG A 97 12.99 -14.00 -29.51
CA ARG A 97 12.33 -15.29 -29.27
C ARG A 97 13.27 -16.51 -29.20
N PHE A 98 14.56 -16.32 -29.53
CA PHE A 98 15.61 -17.34 -29.50
C PHE A 98 16.66 -17.12 -28.39
N SER A 99 16.60 -16.01 -27.64
CA SER A 99 17.56 -15.68 -26.57
C SER A 99 17.02 -14.58 -25.67
N PHE A 100 16.69 -14.95 -24.43
CA PHE A 100 16.47 -14.08 -23.28
C PHE A 100 16.86 -14.84 -22.00
N ASP A 101 17.11 -14.13 -20.89
CA ASP A 101 17.50 -14.71 -19.60
C ASP A 101 16.37 -14.67 -18.55
N ASP A 102 16.64 -15.16 -17.34
CA ASP A 102 15.65 -15.22 -16.25
C ASP A 102 15.21 -13.82 -15.76
N PHE A 103 16.08 -12.81 -15.83
CA PHE A 103 15.73 -11.43 -15.46
C PHE A 103 14.80 -10.78 -16.51
N GLU A 104 15.02 -11.10 -17.78
CA GLU A 104 14.20 -10.68 -18.91
C GLU A 104 12.85 -11.42 -18.94
N ALA A 105 12.85 -12.71 -18.59
CA ALA A 105 11.64 -13.50 -18.36
C ALA A 105 10.82 -12.95 -17.17
N TYR A 106 11.48 -12.59 -16.08
CA TYR A 106 10.85 -11.91 -14.94
C TYR A 106 10.20 -10.59 -15.34
N GLN A 107 10.89 -9.72 -16.10
CA GLN A 107 10.29 -8.45 -16.56
C GLN A 107 9.05 -8.68 -17.42
N ALA A 108 9.10 -9.64 -18.36
CA ALA A 108 7.97 -9.98 -19.20
C ALA A 108 6.78 -10.56 -18.41
N LEU A 109 7.06 -11.39 -17.41
CA LEU A 109 6.08 -11.91 -16.44
C LEU A 109 5.45 -10.76 -15.62
N ALA A 110 6.26 -9.86 -15.07
CA ALA A 110 5.79 -8.73 -14.28
C ALA A 110 4.87 -7.81 -15.10
N HIS A 111 5.19 -7.55 -16.37
CA HIS A 111 4.30 -6.81 -17.27
C HIS A 111 2.98 -7.57 -17.55
N SER A 112 3.03 -8.89 -17.81
CA SER A 112 1.82 -9.71 -18.04
C SER A 112 0.87 -9.74 -16.82
N VAL A 113 1.43 -9.71 -15.61
CA VAL A 113 0.68 -9.60 -14.35
C VAL A 113 0.15 -8.17 -14.16
N ARG A 114 0.94 -7.15 -14.47
CA ARG A 114 0.56 -5.73 -14.36
C ARG A 114 -0.63 -5.37 -15.25
N ASP A 115 -0.74 -5.89 -16.47
CA ASP A 115 -1.85 -5.51 -17.35
C ASP A 115 -3.21 -5.94 -16.75
N ARG A 116 -3.27 -7.13 -16.12
CA ARG A 116 -4.43 -7.61 -15.34
C ARG A 116 -4.69 -6.81 -14.06
N LEU A 117 -3.65 -6.24 -13.47
CA LEU A 117 -3.75 -5.33 -12.32
C LEU A 117 -4.31 -3.96 -12.75
N ILE A 118 -3.94 -3.47 -13.92
CA ILE A 118 -4.43 -2.21 -14.52
C ILE A 118 -5.93 -2.28 -14.80
N GLU A 119 -6.45 -3.43 -15.25
CA GLU A 119 -7.89 -3.65 -15.44
C GLU A 119 -8.68 -3.40 -14.13
N ARG A 120 -8.31 -4.07 -13.03
CA ARG A 120 -8.97 -3.88 -11.72
C ARG A 120 -8.78 -2.48 -11.14
N TRP A 121 -7.62 -1.86 -11.39
CA TRP A 121 -7.33 -0.49 -10.96
C TRP A 121 -8.21 0.54 -11.69
N HIS A 122 -8.43 0.37 -13.00
CA HIS A 122 -9.37 1.20 -13.76
C HIS A 122 -10.82 0.98 -13.31
N ASP A 123 -11.27 -0.27 -13.15
CA ASP A 123 -12.58 -0.61 -12.58
C ASP A 123 -12.80 0.15 -11.25
N THR A 124 -11.81 0.07 -10.35
CA THR A 124 -11.85 0.67 -9.00
C THR A 124 -11.92 2.19 -9.06
N LEU A 125 -11.09 2.84 -9.87
CA LEU A 125 -11.11 4.30 -10.02
C LEU A 125 -12.40 4.81 -10.66
N ILE A 126 -13.00 4.06 -11.59
CA ILE A 126 -14.29 4.41 -12.19
C ILE A 126 -15.43 4.22 -11.18
N HIS A 127 -15.43 3.13 -10.42
CA HIS A 127 -16.38 2.85 -9.34
C HIS A 127 -16.34 3.94 -8.26
N PHE A 128 -15.16 4.25 -7.72
CA PHE A 128 -14.98 5.32 -6.75
C PHE A 128 -15.33 6.71 -7.29
N LYS A 129 -15.21 6.96 -8.61
CA LYS A 129 -15.67 8.21 -9.22
C LYS A 129 -17.19 8.26 -9.45
N LYS A 130 -17.87 7.11 -9.55
CA LYS A 130 -19.32 7.01 -9.75
C LYS A 130 -20.09 7.07 -8.43
N GLU A 131 -19.69 6.29 -7.43
CA GLU A 131 -20.36 6.28 -6.11
C GLU A 131 -19.88 7.41 -5.19
N ASP A 132 -18.73 8.00 -5.51
CA ASP A 132 -18.11 9.15 -4.85
C ASP A 132 -18.08 9.11 -3.31
N PRO A 133 -17.54 8.01 -2.71
CA PRO A 133 -17.51 7.84 -1.26
C PRO A 133 -16.44 8.73 -0.61
N LYS A 134 -16.58 8.97 0.71
CA LYS A 134 -15.53 9.57 1.54
C LYS A 134 -14.21 8.81 1.37
N ARG A 135 -13.15 9.49 0.95
CA ARG A 135 -11.85 8.86 0.68
C ARG A 135 -10.84 9.14 1.78
N VAL A 136 -10.10 8.11 2.20
CA VAL A 136 -8.95 8.26 3.11
C VAL A 136 -7.67 8.45 2.29
N TYR A 137 -6.94 9.50 2.61
CA TYR A 137 -5.64 9.81 2.04
C TYR A 137 -4.56 9.56 3.09
N PHE A 138 -3.69 8.58 2.84
CA PHE A 138 -2.69 8.11 3.79
C PHE A 138 -1.31 8.68 3.45
N LEU A 139 -0.85 9.68 4.21
CA LEU A 139 0.39 10.40 3.93
C LEU A 139 1.55 9.78 4.75
N SER A 140 2.56 9.24 4.06
CA SER A 140 3.76 8.66 4.70
C SER A 140 5.03 8.92 3.90
N LEU A 141 6.13 9.25 4.58
CA LEU A 141 7.47 9.31 3.96
C LEU A 141 8.15 7.93 3.83
N GLU A 142 7.54 6.84 4.28
CA GLU A 142 8.07 5.51 4.04
C GLU A 142 6.97 4.50 3.68
N PHE A 143 7.24 3.65 2.69
CA PHE A 143 6.47 2.45 2.35
C PHE A 143 7.45 1.31 2.08
N LEU A 144 7.42 0.22 2.86
CA LEU A 144 8.31 -0.94 2.65
C LEU A 144 7.53 -2.05 1.93
N MET A 145 7.31 -1.88 0.63
CA MET A 145 6.47 -2.79 -0.17
C MET A 145 7.04 -4.21 -0.25
N GLY A 146 8.37 -4.35 -0.27
CA GLY A 146 9.03 -5.64 -0.54
C GLY A 146 9.08 -5.92 -2.04
N ARG A 147 8.94 -7.20 -2.41
CA ARG A 147 8.71 -7.65 -3.79
C ARG A 147 7.21 -7.70 -4.06
N SER A 148 6.80 -7.28 -5.26
CA SER A 148 5.39 -7.05 -5.61
C SER A 148 4.77 -8.23 -6.36
N LEU A 149 5.55 -8.96 -7.17
CA LEU A 149 5.06 -10.05 -8.04
C LEU A 149 4.21 -11.05 -7.25
N SER A 150 4.78 -11.62 -6.19
CA SER A 150 4.15 -12.64 -5.35
C SER A 150 2.88 -12.13 -4.65
N ASN A 151 2.90 -10.91 -4.12
CA ASN A 151 1.73 -10.32 -3.46
C ASN A 151 0.59 -10.06 -4.46
N ILE A 152 0.93 -9.54 -5.65
CA ILE A 152 -0.05 -9.23 -6.69
C ILE A 152 -0.70 -10.52 -7.23
N VAL A 153 0.05 -11.57 -7.58
CA VAL A 153 -0.57 -12.80 -8.12
C VAL A 153 -1.40 -13.56 -7.09
N ILE A 154 -1.06 -13.44 -5.79
CA ILE A 154 -1.86 -13.99 -4.68
C ILE A 154 -3.15 -13.19 -4.51
N ASN A 155 -3.09 -11.86 -4.35
CA ASN A 155 -4.27 -11.02 -4.12
C ASN A 155 -5.22 -11.01 -5.33
N LEU A 156 -4.67 -11.11 -6.55
CA LEU A 156 -5.48 -11.29 -7.77
C LEU A 156 -6.09 -12.70 -7.91
N GLY A 157 -5.60 -13.72 -7.18
CA GLY A 157 -6.08 -15.10 -7.28
C GLY A 157 -5.64 -15.83 -8.56
N ILE A 158 -4.44 -15.51 -9.07
CA ILE A 158 -3.91 -15.98 -10.37
C ILE A 158 -2.53 -16.64 -10.29
N ARG A 159 -1.98 -16.85 -9.08
CA ARG A 159 -0.65 -17.46 -8.85
C ARG A 159 -0.47 -18.79 -9.58
N ASP A 160 -1.38 -19.73 -9.36
CA ASP A 160 -1.18 -21.11 -9.78
C ASP A 160 -1.37 -21.28 -11.30
N GLN A 161 -2.20 -20.43 -11.91
CA GLN A 161 -2.37 -20.31 -13.35
C GLN A 161 -1.09 -19.77 -14.02
N PHE A 162 -0.42 -18.80 -13.40
CA PHE A 162 0.89 -18.32 -13.86
C PHE A 162 1.99 -19.38 -13.64
N ALA A 163 1.98 -20.10 -12.52
CA ALA A 163 2.94 -21.16 -12.25
C ALA A 163 2.84 -22.33 -13.27
N ASP A 164 1.63 -22.78 -13.61
CA ASP A 164 1.40 -23.76 -14.67
C ASP A 164 1.83 -23.23 -16.05
N ALA A 165 1.45 -21.99 -16.38
CA ALA A 165 1.84 -21.34 -17.63
C ALA A 165 3.36 -21.25 -17.81
N LEU A 166 4.11 -20.91 -16.76
CA LEU A 166 5.58 -20.83 -16.74
C LEU A 166 6.24 -22.21 -16.78
N SER A 167 5.73 -23.18 -16.03
CA SER A 167 6.27 -24.55 -16.01
C SER A 167 6.21 -25.18 -17.41
N GLN A 168 5.13 -24.94 -18.16
CA GLN A 168 4.99 -25.35 -19.55
C GLN A 168 5.92 -24.60 -20.53
N LEU A 169 6.43 -23.42 -20.17
CA LEU A 169 7.48 -22.70 -20.91
C LEU A 169 8.90 -23.11 -20.50
N GLY A 170 9.06 -23.90 -19.44
CA GLY A 170 10.36 -24.32 -18.89
C GLY A 170 10.93 -23.42 -17.80
N PHE A 171 10.15 -22.50 -17.24
CA PHE A 171 10.55 -21.61 -16.14
C PHE A 171 9.89 -22.01 -14.82
N ASP A 172 10.56 -21.73 -13.70
CA ASP A 172 9.99 -21.83 -12.35
C ASP A 172 9.55 -20.44 -11.87
N PHE A 173 8.32 -20.32 -11.37
CA PHE A 173 7.78 -19.06 -10.83
C PHE A 173 8.63 -18.51 -9.68
N GLU A 174 9.10 -19.37 -8.77
CA GLU A 174 9.83 -18.90 -7.58
C GLU A 174 11.22 -18.37 -7.97
N VAL A 175 11.89 -18.98 -8.96
CA VAL A 175 13.17 -18.51 -9.52
C VAL A 175 13.03 -17.15 -10.21
N LEU A 176 11.92 -16.92 -10.93
CA LEU A 176 11.62 -15.62 -11.52
C LEU A 176 11.23 -14.57 -10.45
N ALA A 177 10.57 -14.97 -9.37
CA ALA A 177 10.25 -14.09 -8.23
C ALA A 177 11.46 -13.74 -7.35
N GLU A 178 12.59 -14.45 -7.49
CA GLU A 178 13.88 -14.07 -6.90
C GLU A 178 14.67 -13.03 -7.72
N GLN A 179 14.26 -12.76 -8.98
CA GLN A 179 14.85 -11.70 -9.80
C GLN A 179 14.32 -10.29 -9.47
N GLU A 180 13.24 -10.19 -8.69
CA GLU A 180 12.69 -8.90 -8.25
C GLU A 180 13.48 -8.33 -7.06
N GLY A 181 14.01 -7.11 -7.21
CA GLY A 181 14.59 -6.36 -6.08
C GLY A 181 13.53 -5.67 -5.21
N ASP A 182 13.72 -5.65 -3.89
CA ASP A 182 12.85 -4.91 -2.95
C ASP A 182 12.68 -3.44 -3.40
N ALA A 183 11.43 -2.96 -3.48
CA ALA A 183 11.16 -1.56 -3.73
C ALA A 183 11.68 -0.69 -2.57
N CYS A 184 12.76 0.08 -2.81
CA CYS A 184 13.54 0.78 -1.78
C CYS A 184 12.88 2.09 -1.29
N LEU A 185 11.58 2.04 -1.04
CA LEU A 185 10.72 3.16 -0.66
C LEU A 185 10.59 3.34 0.88
N GLY A 186 11.34 2.57 1.67
CA GLY A 186 11.21 2.49 3.12
C GLY A 186 12.32 1.72 3.81
N ASN A 187 12.40 1.83 5.14
CA ASN A 187 13.41 1.18 5.99
C ASN A 187 12.84 0.67 7.33
N GLY A 188 12.00 1.47 8.00
CA GLY A 188 11.55 1.17 9.35
C GLY A 188 10.33 0.24 9.45
N GLY A 189 9.96 -0.09 10.69
CA GLY A 189 8.63 -0.64 10.96
C GLY A 189 7.50 0.32 10.55
N LEU A 190 7.72 1.64 10.68
CA LEU A 190 6.82 2.67 10.15
C LEU A 190 6.54 2.44 8.67
N ALA A 191 7.60 2.23 7.89
CA ALA A 191 7.53 1.96 6.47
C ALA A 191 6.69 0.74 6.12
N ARG A 192 6.92 -0.38 6.80
CA ARG A 192 6.15 -1.58 6.50
C ARG A 192 4.72 -1.45 7.00
N LEU A 193 4.44 -0.80 8.14
CA LEU A 193 3.05 -0.50 8.53
C LEU A 193 2.30 0.19 7.40
N SER A 194 2.86 1.22 6.77
CA SER A 194 2.22 1.94 5.65
C SER A 194 1.79 0.99 4.53
N ALA A 195 2.67 0.06 4.15
CA ALA A 195 2.38 -0.94 3.11
C ALA A 195 1.28 -1.92 3.55
N CYS A 196 1.30 -2.35 4.82
CA CYS A 196 0.33 -3.26 5.40
C CYS A 196 -1.06 -2.63 5.54
N GLN A 197 -1.12 -1.37 5.96
CA GLN A 197 -2.37 -0.60 6.01
C GLN A 197 -2.94 -0.37 4.61
N MET A 198 -2.10 -0.14 3.59
CA MET A 198 -2.56 -0.08 2.19
C MET A 198 -3.12 -1.42 1.70
N ASP A 199 -2.50 -2.56 2.02
CA ASP A 199 -3.01 -3.88 1.64
C ASP A 199 -4.36 -4.20 2.34
N SER A 200 -4.46 -3.95 3.65
CA SER A 200 -5.71 -4.04 4.41
C SER A 200 -6.81 -3.13 3.88
N LEU A 201 -6.50 -1.87 3.54
CA LEU A 201 -7.46 -0.92 2.94
C LEU A 201 -7.96 -1.40 1.57
N ALA A 202 -7.10 -2.07 0.78
CA ALA A 202 -7.50 -2.68 -0.48
C ALA A 202 -8.41 -3.90 -0.24
N THR A 203 -8.00 -4.81 0.64
CA THR A 203 -8.68 -6.08 0.96
C THR A 203 -10.07 -5.87 1.60
N LEU A 204 -10.25 -4.80 2.37
CA LEU A 204 -11.51 -4.45 3.04
C LEU A 204 -12.42 -3.51 2.21
N ASP A 205 -12.20 -3.40 0.89
CA ASP A 205 -12.97 -2.56 -0.04
C ASP A 205 -13.01 -1.05 0.33
N TYR A 206 -12.07 -0.54 1.13
CA TYR A 206 -12.09 0.87 1.54
C TYR A 206 -11.56 1.81 0.42
N PRO A 207 -12.21 2.96 0.21
CA PRO A 207 -11.78 3.96 -0.78
C PRO A 207 -10.56 4.75 -0.29
N ALA A 208 -9.37 4.21 -0.53
CA ALA A 208 -8.11 4.72 -0.02
C ALA A 208 -7.10 5.13 -1.12
N VAL A 209 -6.20 6.06 -0.78
CA VAL A 209 -5.05 6.44 -1.62
C VAL A 209 -3.85 6.75 -0.72
N GLY A 210 -2.72 6.06 -0.95
CA GLY A 210 -1.46 6.34 -0.28
C GLY A 210 -0.65 7.41 -1.02
N TYR A 211 0.07 8.26 -0.28
CA TYR A 211 0.97 9.27 -0.82
C TYR A 211 2.37 9.21 -0.18
N GLY A 212 3.42 9.24 -1.01
CA GLY A 212 4.82 9.24 -0.56
C GLY A 212 5.81 9.77 -1.61
N LEU A 213 7.11 9.53 -1.40
CA LEU A 213 8.19 9.89 -2.33
C LEU A 213 8.72 8.68 -3.11
N ARG A 214 9.06 8.88 -4.39
CA ARG A 214 9.72 7.87 -5.23
C ARG A 214 11.24 7.94 -5.07
N TYR A 215 11.76 7.32 -4.02
CA TYR A 215 13.18 7.35 -3.69
C TYR A 215 14.07 6.65 -4.74
N GLN A 216 15.04 7.36 -5.30
CA GLN A 216 15.95 6.81 -6.31
C GLN A 216 16.92 5.75 -5.74
N TYR A 217 17.46 5.97 -4.54
CA TYR A 217 18.52 5.15 -3.93
C TYR A 217 18.15 4.54 -2.57
N GLY A 218 16.89 4.68 -2.16
CA GLY A 218 16.42 4.29 -0.83
C GLY A 218 17.22 4.94 0.30
N LEU A 219 17.50 4.18 1.36
CA LEU A 219 18.35 4.61 2.47
C LEU A 219 19.83 4.28 2.20
N PHE A 220 20.14 2.98 2.11
CA PHE A 220 21.39 2.42 1.57
C PHE A 220 21.30 0.89 1.54
N ARG A 221 22.07 0.29 0.63
CA ARG A 221 22.44 -1.12 0.62
C ARG A 221 23.58 -1.37 1.62
N GLN A 222 23.45 -2.38 2.48
CA GLN A 222 24.42 -2.70 3.53
C GLN A 222 25.38 -3.79 3.03
N VAL A 223 26.63 -3.42 2.79
CA VAL A 223 27.70 -4.39 2.46
C VAL A 223 28.58 -4.60 3.69
N ILE A 224 28.98 -5.85 3.93
CA ILE A 224 29.97 -6.18 4.97
C ILE A 224 31.32 -6.44 4.31
N VAL A 225 32.36 -5.73 4.78
CA VAL A 225 33.75 -5.94 4.38
C VAL A 225 34.57 -6.12 5.66
N ASP A 226 35.31 -7.21 5.78
CA ASP A 226 36.09 -7.58 6.98
C ASP A 226 35.29 -7.50 8.30
N GLY A 227 33.98 -7.76 8.25
CA GLY A 227 33.06 -7.67 9.39
C GLY A 227 32.60 -6.25 9.76
N PHE A 228 32.98 -5.22 9.00
CA PHE A 228 32.53 -3.84 9.16
C PHE A 228 31.36 -3.51 8.22
N GLN A 229 30.43 -2.65 8.67
CA GLN A 229 29.36 -2.12 7.82
C GLN A 229 29.86 -0.98 6.92
N HIS A 230 29.73 -1.20 5.61
CA HIS A 230 29.85 -0.20 4.56
C HIS A 230 28.48 0.06 3.92
N GLU A 231 28.22 1.33 3.61
CA GLU A 231 27.01 1.79 2.93
C GLU A 231 27.26 1.98 1.43
N GLN A 232 26.31 1.55 0.60
CA GLN A 232 26.27 1.81 -0.85
C GLN A 232 24.89 2.33 -1.26
N PRO A 233 24.74 3.13 -2.33
CA PRO A 233 23.43 3.49 -2.87
C PRO A 233 22.68 2.23 -3.32
N ASP A 234 21.35 2.20 -3.15
CA ASP A 234 20.55 1.06 -3.60
C ASP A 234 20.00 1.29 -5.01
N TYR A 235 20.48 0.52 -5.98
CA TYR A 235 20.29 0.79 -7.41
C TYR A 235 19.03 0.15 -8.02
N TRP A 236 17.97 0.00 -7.22
CA TRP A 236 16.74 -0.73 -7.57
C TRP A 236 16.03 -0.25 -8.85
N LEU A 237 16.22 1.03 -9.24
CA LEU A 237 15.61 1.62 -10.43
C LEU A 237 16.53 1.66 -11.67
N ASN A 238 17.72 1.07 -11.64
CA ASN A 238 18.66 1.10 -12.79
C ASN A 238 18.09 0.44 -14.06
N PHE A 239 17.15 -0.50 -13.91
CA PHE A 239 16.45 -1.18 -15.00
C PHE A 239 14.96 -0.78 -15.08
N GLY A 240 14.60 0.34 -14.45
CA GLY A 240 13.20 0.73 -14.23
C GLY A 240 12.52 -0.08 -13.11
N ASN A 241 11.20 0.02 -13.05
CA ASN A 241 10.34 -0.75 -12.15
C ASN A 241 9.10 -1.16 -12.98
N PRO A 242 8.82 -2.47 -13.15
CA PRO A 242 7.71 -2.91 -14.00
C PRO A 242 6.33 -2.58 -13.40
N TRP A 243 6.22 -2.27 -12.11
CA TRP A 243 4.94 -2.06 -11.42
C TRP A 243 4.42 -0.62 -11.44
N GLU A 244 5.29 0.37 -11.64
CA GLU A 244 4.90 1.78 -11.60
C GLU A 244 4.37 2.32 -12.94
N ILE A 245 3.43 3.26 -12.87
CA ILE A 245 2.85 3.93 -14.02
C ILE A 245 3.12 5.42 -13.91
N GLU A 246 4.07 5.92 -14.69
CA GLU A 246 4.40 7.34 -14.75
C GLU A 246 3.21 8.16 -15.29
N ARG A 247 2.92 9.28 -14.62
CA ARG A 247 1.82 10.19 -14.95
C ARG A 247 2.34 11.59 -15.24
N VAL A 248 3.05 11.74 -16.36
CA VAL A 248 3.59 13.04 -16.86
C VAL A 248 2.56 14.17 -17.05
N HIS A 249 1.26 13.86 -16.96
CA HIS A 249 0.14 14.81 -17.01
C HIS A 249 -0.45 15.13 -15.62
N ILE A 250 0.16 14.60 -14.55
CA ILE A 250 -0.16 14.85 -13.15
C ILE A 250 1.14 15.36 -12.51
N THR A 251 1.41 16.62 -12.81
CA THR A 251 2.62 17.34 -12.39
C THR A 251 2.20 18.58 -11.63
N TYR A 252 2.83 18.83 -10.49
CA TYR A 252 2.50 19.95 -9.59
C TYR A 252 3.73 20.80 -9.27
N PRO A 253 3.65 22.15 -9.34
CA PRO A 253 4.73 23.01 -8.89
C PRO A 253 4.77 23.05 -7.35
N VAL A 254 5.94 22.77 -6.80
CA VAL A 254 6.25 22.95 -5.38
C VAL A 254 7.14 24.18 -5.23
N LYS A 255 6.77 25.07 -4.31
CA LYS A 255 7.45 26.33 -4.00
C LYS A 255 8.43 26.17 -2.82
N PHE A 256 9.56 26.86 -2.85
CA PHE A 256 10.49 27.02 -1.73
C PHE A 256 11.02 28.45 -1.62
N TYR A 257 11.47 28.82 -0.42
CA TYR A 257 12.02 30.13 -0.05
C TYR A 257 11.10 31.30 -0.44
N GLY A 258 11.67 32.45 -0.82
CA GLY A 258 10.93 33.60 -1.33
C GLY A 258 10.37 34.49 -0.21
N THR A 259 9.30 35.23 -0.51
CA THR A 259 8.72 36.23 0.40
C THR A 259 7.20 36.23 0.35
N VAL A 260 6.57 36.74 1.41
CA VAL A 260 5.11 36.88 1.50
C VAL A 260 4.72 38.34 1.37
N THR A 261 4.00 38.68 0.31
CA THR A 261 3.43 40.01 0.06
C THR A 261 2.03 40.13 0.66
N ASP A 262 1.64 41.39 0.91
CA ASP A 262 0.27 41.79 1.20
C ASP A 262 -0.35 42.34 -0.09
N GLU A 263 -1.44 41.75 -0.55
CA GLU A 263 -2.16 42.17 -1.75
C GLU A 263 -3.65 42.40 -1.45
N PHE A 264 -4.38 43.00 -2.40
CA PHE A 264 -5.79 43.33 -2.26
C PHE A 264 -6.62 42.71 -3.39
N LEU A 265 -7.29 41.59 -3.13
CA LEU A 265 -8.32 41.04 -4.01
C LEU A 265 -9.71 41.45 -3.50
N ASN A 266 -10.56 41.95 -4.40
CA ASN A 266 -11.95 42.34 -4.13
C ASN A 266 -12.15 43.32 -2.94
N GLY A 267 -11.09 44.03 -2.53
CA GLY A 267 -11.09 44.95 -1.38
C GLY A 267 -10.70 44.31 -0.05
N GLU A 268 -10.57 42.98 0.02
CA GLU A 268 -10.02 42.27 1.17
C GLU A 268 -8.51 42.08 1.04
N LYS A 269 -7.82 42.01 2.19
CA LYS A 269 -6.37 41.95 2.26
C LYS A 269 -5.90 40.49 2.29
N CYS A 270 -5.41 39.99 1.15
CA CYS A 270 -4.90 38.63 1.01
C CYS A 270 -3.38 38.55 1.24
N LYS A 271 -2.89 37.32 1.46
CA LYS A 271 -1.47 36.99 1.53
C LYS A 271 -1.06 36.25 0.26
N VAL A 272 -0.01 36.71 -0.40
CA VAL A 272 0.54 36.06 -1.60
C VAL A 272 1.96 35.61 -1.32
N TRP A 273 2.26 34.34 -1.63
CA TRP A 273 3.61 33.79 -1.49
C TRP A 273 4.30 33.70 -2.85
N VAL A 274 5.27 34.61 -3.03
CA VAL A 274 6.18 34.66 -4.16
C VAL A 274 7.38 33.74 -3.85
N PRO A 275 7.58 32.63 -4.59
CA PRO A 275 8.66 31.68 -4.32
C PRO A 275 10.04 32.24 -4.69
N GLY A 276 11.09 31.65 -4.09
CA GLY A 276 12.49 31.87 -4.49
C GLY A 276 13.09 30.70 -5.28
N GLU A 277 12.49 29.51 -5.19
CA GLU A 277 12.81 28.32 -5.98
C GLU A 277 11.50 27.58 -6.27
N MET A 278 11.40 26.92 -7.42
CA MET A 278 10.33 25.97 -7.74
C MET A 278 10.87 24.64 -8.27
N VAL A 279 10.15 23.56 -7.97
CA VAL A 279 10.48 22.18 -8.35
C VAL A 279 9.20 21.47 -8.75
N GLU A 280 9.23 20.63 -9.79
CA GLU A 280 8.06 19.90 -10.26
C GLU A 280 7.94 18.52 -9.60
N ALA A 281 6.72 18.20 -9.16
CA ALA A 281 6.35 16.91 -8.60
C ALA A 281 5.54 16.08 -9.61
N VAL A 282 6.19 15.12 -10.26
CA VAL A 282 5.58 14.18 -11.20
C VAL A 282 5.10 12.94 -10.46
N ALA A 283 3.85 12.53 -10.67
CA ALA A 283 3.27 11.34 -10.06
C ALA A 283 3.69 10.03 -10.75
N TYR A 284 3.95 9.00 -9.96
CA TYR A 284 4.07 7.60 -10.37
C TYR A 284 3.05 6.77 -9.57
N ASP A 285 2.09 6.17 -10.26
CA ASP A 285 1.05 5.34 -9.64
C ASP A 285 1.53 3.90 -9.46
N ASN A 286 1.32 3.32 -8.29
CA ASN A 286 1.61 1.93 -7.95
C ASN A 286 0.29 1.30 -7.45
N PRO A 287 -0.42 0.52 -8.29
CA PRO A 287 -1.68 -0.12 -7.90
C PRO A 287 -1.50 -1.16 -6.79
N ILE A 288 -2.40 -1.17 -5.80
CA ILE A 288 -2.38 -2.09 -4.66
C ILE A 288 -3.65 -2.96 -4.70
N PRO A 289 -3.57 -4.24 -5.09
CA PRO A 289 -4.74 -5.13 -5.16
C PRO A 289 -5.12 -5.68 -3.78
N GLY A 290 -6.43 -5.70 -3.47
CA GLY A 290 -6.95 -6.35 -2.26
C GLY A 290 -7.12 -7.86 -2.45
N TYR A 291 -6.86 -8.64 -1.40
CA TYR A 291 -7.04 -10.09 -1.41
C TYR A 291 -8.52 -10.48 -1.51
N GLY A 292 -8.86 -11.31 -2.49
CA GLY A 292 -10.22 -11.85 -2.65
C GLY A 292 -11.28 -10.82 -3.09
N THR A 293 -10.87 -9.65 -3.61
CA THR A 293 -11.78 -8.60 -4.11
C THR A 293 -11.36 -8.08 -5.51
N ARG A 294 -12.27 -7.33 -6.16
CA ARG A 294 -11.93 -6.51 -7.34
C ARG A 294 -11.27 -5.19 -6.96
N ASN A 295 -11.41 -4.72 -5.72
CA ASN A 295 -10.84 -3.44 -5.26
C ASN A 295 -9.31 -3.42 -5.42
N THR A 296 -8.81 -2.43 -6.14
CA THR A 296 -7.38 -2.20 -6.38
C THR A 296 -7.11 -0.71 -6.22
N ILE A 297 -6.65 -0.33 -5.02
CA ILE A 297 -6.40 1.07 -4.65
C ILE A 297 -5.06 1.56 -5.22
N ASN A 298 -4.63 2.78 -4.85
CA ASN A 298 -3.43 3.39 -5.43
C ASN A 298 -2.44 3.91 -4.37
N LEU A 299 -1.16 3.58 -4.53
CA LEU A 299 -0.05 4.28 -3.89
C LEU A 299 0.60 5.24 -4.91
N ARG A 300 0.41 6.55 -4.71
CA ARG A 300 0.99 7.59 -5.55
C ARG A 300 2.31 8.09 -4.96
N LEU A 301 3.38 7.99 -5.73
CA LEU A 301 4.71 8.41 -5.35
C LEU A 301 5.14 9.62 -6.17
N TRP A 302 5.70 10.63 -5.52
CA TRP A 302 6.19 11.84 -6.17
C TRP A 302 7.69 11.74 -6.46
N ALA A 303 8.09 12.01 -7.71
CA ALA A 303 9.48 12.28 -8.07
C ALA A 303 9.70 13.77 -8.33
N ALA A 304 10.83 14.30 -7.86
CA ALA A 304 11.24 15.66 -8.10
C ALA A 304 11.94 15.79 -9.46
N LYS A 305 11.55 16.82 -10.22
CA LYS A 305 12.12 17.22 -11.50
C LYS A 305 12.41 18.74 -11.46
N PRO A 306 13.43 19.25 -12.19
CA PRO A 306 13.56 20.69 -12.39
C PRO A 306 12.32 21.25 -13.07
N SER A 307 11.92 22.47 -12.73
CA SER A 307 10.90 23.23 -13.46
C SER A 307 11.52 23.95 -14.65
N ASP A 308 10.83 24.02 -15.79
CA ASP A 308 11.34 24.64 -17.03
C ASP A 308 11.60 26.17 -16.92
N GLN A 309 11.16 26.84 -15.85
CA GLN A 309 11.06 28.31 -15.78
C GLN A 309 12.36 29.10 -15.57
N HIS A 310 13.53 28.47 -15.36
CA HIS A 310 14.75 29.21 -14.96
C HIS A 310 16.06 28.91 -15.70
N ASP A 311 16.14 27.87 -16.56
CA ASP A 311 17.45 27.39 -17.05
C ASP A 311 17.94 28.02 -18.37
N MET A 312 17.05 28.70 -19.10
CA MET A 312 17.39 29.28 -20.41
C MET A 312 18.41 30.43 -20.33
N GLU A 313 18.54 31.14 -19.21
CA GLU A 313 19.52 32.24 -19.10
C GLU A 313 20.96 31.69 -18.89
N SER A 314 21.13 30.74 -17.97
CA SER A 314 22.39 30.01 -17.76
C SER A 314 22.86 29.28 -19.01
N PHE A 315 21.94 28.61 -19.72
CA PHE A 315 22.27 27.92 -20.97
C PHE A 315 22.70 28.90 -22.09
N ASN A 316 22.03 30.06 -22.22
CA ASN A 316 22.38 31.07 -23.23
C ASN A 316 23.67 31.84 -22.90
N THR A 317 24.03 31.98 -21.62
CA THR A 317 25.33 32.56 -21.19
C THR A 317 26.49 31.56 -21.27
N GLY A 318 26.20 30.28 -21.50
CA GLY A 318 27.20 29.20 -21.59
C GLY A 318 27.62 28.63 -20.24
N ASP A 319 26.92 28.94 -19.15
CA ASP A 319 27.12 28.30 -17.86
C ASP A 319 26.30 27.01 -17.75
N TYR A 320 26.78 26.00 -18.45
CA TYR A 320 26.20 24.65 -18.43
C TYR A 320 26.39 23.94 -17.08
N VAL A 321 27.19 24.49 -16.16
CA VAL A 321 27.44 23.89 -14.84
C VAL A 321 26.29 24.20 -13.91
N ASP A 322 25.91 25.48 -13.78
CA ASP A 322 24.79 25.87 -12.92
C ASP A 322 23.45 25.27 -13.38
N ALA A 323 23.27 25.06 -14.69
CA ALA A 323 22.14 24.33 -15.26
C ALA A 323 22.03 22.88 -14.70
N VAL A 324 23.12 22.12 -14.80
CA VAL A 324 23.19 20.75 -14.28
C VAL A 324 23.08 20.71 -12.75
N VAL A 325 23.65 21.69 -12.06
CA VAL A 325 23.56 21.81 -10.59
C VAL A 325 22.12 22.09 -10.14
N ASN A 326 21.38 22.97 -10.82
CA ASN A 326 19.98 23.25 -10.50
C ASN A 326 19.08 22.04 -10.74
N ARG A 327 19.29 21.31 -11.85
CA ARG A 327 18.66 20.00 -12.05
C ARG A 327 18.98 19.02 -10.92
N GLN A 328 20.25 18.88 -10.55
CA GLN A 328 20.68 17.94 -9.52
C GLN A 328 20.12 18.30 -8.13
N ARG A 329 19.99 19.59 -7.80
CA ARG A 329 19.32 20.09 -6.58
C ARG A 329 17.86 19.67 -6.51
N ALA A 330 17.13 19.79 -7.62
CA ALA A 330 15.74 19.34 -7.72
C ALA A 330 15.62 17.82 -7.53
N GLU A 331 16.34 17.02 -8.34
CA GLU A 331 16.28 15.55 -8.30
C GLU A 331 16.76 14.97 -6.94
N SER A 332 17.65 15.68 -6.23
CA SER A 332 18.12 15.32 -4.88
C SER A 332 16.99 15.18 -3.85
N ILE A 333 15.89 15.92 -3.99
CA ILE A 333 14.76 15.87 -3.04
C ILE A 333 14.17 14.45 -3.00
N SER A 334 14.00 13.79 -4.15
CA SER A 334 13.54 12.40 -4.25
C SER A 334 14.67 11.37 -4.37
N SER A 335 15.93 11.71 -4.08
CA SER A 335 17.04 10.77 -4.24
C SER A 335 17.18 9.77 -3.07
N ILE A 336 17.25 10.25 -1.83
CA ILE A 336 17.65 9.43 -0.65
C ILE A 336 16.61 9.56 0.48
N LEU A 337 16.22 8.43 1.08
CA LEU A 337 15.36 8.36 2.26
C LEU A 337 16.17 8.64 3.54
N TYR A 338 15.70 9.59 4.38
CA TYR A 338 16.40 10.10 5.57
C TYR A 338 17.83 10.59 5.25
N PRO A 339 18.00 11.68 4.49
CA PRO A 339 19.31 12.34 4.34
C PRO A 339 19.88 12.76 5.71
N ASP A 340 21.22 12.78 5.81
CA ASP A 340 21.96 13.02 7.06
C ASP A 340 21.77 14.45 7.59
N ASP A 341 20.86 14.58 8.56
CA ASP A 341 20.41 15.84 9.16
C ASP A 341 21.34 16.39 10.26
N ARG A 342 22.56 15.86 10.39
CA ARG A 342 23.61 16.47 11.24
C ARG A 342 24.10 17.82 10.70
N SER A 343 24.01 18.04 9.39
CA SER A 343 24.36 19.30 8.72
C SER A 343 23.14 20.21 8.52
N TYR A 344 23.34 21.51 8.34
CA TYR A 344 22.23 22.44 8.01
C TYR A 344 21.57 22.04 6.69
N GLN A 345 22.39 21.77 5.66
CA GLN A 345 21.96 21.33 4.33
C GLN A 345 21.17 20.01 4.39
N GLY A 346 21.52 19.11 5.30
CA GLY A 346 20.78 17.89 5.56
C GLY A 346 19.40 18.14 6.16
N LYS A 347 19.29 19.02 7.16
CA LYS A 347 18.00 19.44 7.75
C LYS A 347 17.13 20.16 6.72
N GLU A 348 17.74 21.00 5.89
CA GLU A 348 17.10 21.73 4.80
C GLU A 348 16.56 20.77 3.73
N LEU A 349 17.37 19.82 3.26
CA LEU A 349 16.91 18.77 2.34
C LEU A 349 15.81 17.89 2.98
N ARG A 350 15.93 17.58 4.27
CA ARG A 350 14.92 16.81 5.01
C ARG A 350 13.59 17.56 5.14
N LEU A 351 13.63 18.89 5.30
CA LEU A 351 12.45 19.75 5.33
C LEU A 351 11.85 19.95 3.93
N LYS A 352 12.71 20.14 2.90
CA LYS A 352 12.28 20.16 1.49
C LYS A 352 11.54 18.87 1.13
N GLN A 353 12.06 17.70 1.52
CA GLN A 353 11.37 16.41 1.34
C GLN A 353 9.97 16.39 1.93
N GLN A 354 9.83 16.83 3.19
CA GLN A 354 8.56 16.82 3.91
C GLN A 354 7.54 17.76 3.26
N TYR A 355 7.95 18.97 2.90
CA TYR A 355 7.05 19.90 2.23
C TYR A 355 6.71 19.48 0.80
N PHE A 356 7.66 18.93 0.05
CA PHE A 356 7.48 18.54 -1.35
C PHE A 356 6.38 17.51 -1.54
N PHE A 357 6.44 16.39 -0.80
CA PHE A 357 5.39 15.37 -0.93
C PHE A 357 4.05 15.86 -0.36
N VAL A 358 4.07 16.70 0.68
CA VAL A 358 2.86 17.32 1.26
C VAL A 358 2.17 18.20 0.24
N SER A 359 2.84 19.20 -0.33
CA SER A 359 2.20 20.17 -1.23
C SER A 359 1.70 19.50 -2.52
N ALA A 360 2.50 18.62 -3.13
CA ALA A 360 2.06 17.86 -4.30
C ALA A 360 0.83 16.97 -4.00
N SER A 361 0.79 16.31 -2.83
CA SER A 361 -0.37 15.50 -2.42
C SER A 361 -1.60 16.35 -2.15
N VAL A 362 -1.46 17.48 -1.44
CA VAL A 362 -2.57 18.41 -1.16
C VAL A 362 -3.14 18.98 -2.46
N GLN A 363 -2.29 19.43 -3.40
CA GLN A 363 -2.73 19.93 -4.72
C GLN A 363 -3.49 18.85 -5.53
N ASP A 364 -3.07 17.59 -5.47
CA ASP A 364 -3.75 16.46 -6.11
C ASP A 364 -5.10 16.12 -5.43
N ILE A 365 -5.17 16.16 -4.10
CA ILE A 365 -6.43 15.99 -3.33
C ILE A 365 -7.42 17.10 -3.68
N PHE A 366 -6.98 18.36 -3.67
CA PHE A 366 -7.82 19.52 -3.99
C PHE A 366 -8.29 19.49 -5.45
N ARG A 367 -7.43 19.10 -6.41
CA ARG A 367 -7.86 18.88 -7.80
C ARG A 367 -8.95 17.79 -7.88
N ARG A 368 -8.73 16.62 -7.26
CA ARG A 368 -9.69 15.51 -7.28
C ARG A 368 -11.04 15.90 -6.67
N PHE A 369 -11.04 16.74 -5.62
CA PHE A 369 -12.25 17.30 -5.05
C PHE A 369 -12.93 18.26 -6.03
N LYS A 370 -12.20 19.23 -6.60
CA LYS A 370 -12.71 20.22 -7.58
C LYS A 370 -13.19 19.61 -8.90
N ASP A 371 -12.70 18.44 -9.29
CA ASP A 371 -13.17 17.69 -10.47
C ASP A 371 -14.63 17.18 -10.30
N THR A 372 -15.17 17.17 -9.08
CA THR A 372 -16.54 16.70 -8.77
C THR A 372 -17.38 17.72 -7.97
N HIS A 373 -16.78 18.47 -7.05
CA HIS A 373 -17.46 19.35 -6.08
C HIS A 373 -17.15 20.83 -6.26
N LYS A 374 -17.99 21.67 -5.66
CA LYS A 374 -17.89 23.14 -5.78
C LYS A 374 -17.92 23.92 -4.46
N LYS A 375 -18.13 23.27 -3.31
CA LYS A 375 -18.14 23.95 -1.99
C LYS A 375 -17.25 23.23 -0.99
N PHE A 376 -16.42 23.98 -0.29
CA PHE A 376 -15.54 23.42 0.74
C PHE A 376 -16.26 23.02 2.05
N ASP A 377 -17.54 23.36 2.21
CA ASP A 377 -18.36 22.83 3.32
C ASP A 377 -18.68 21.33 3.14
N GLU A 378 -18.62 20.83 1.90
CA GLU A 378 -18.76 19.40 1.57
C GLU A 378 -17.44 18.63 1.82
N PHE A 379 -16.33 19.32 2.11
CA PHE A 379 -15.00 18.73 2.32
C PHE A 379 -14.92 17.92 3.64
N PRO A 380 -15.41 18.42 4.81
CA PRO A 380 -15.41 17.65 6.05
C PRO A 380 -16.76 17.00 6.45
N GLU A 381 -17.92 17.57 6.10
CA GLU A 381 -19.13 17.41 6.94
C GLU A 381 -20.00 16.17 6.68
N LYS A 382 -20.32 15.44 7.76
CA LYS A 382 -21.43 14.50 7.86
C LYS A 382 -22.37 14.94 8.97
N VAL A 383 -23.68 14.85 8.75
CA VAL A 383 -24.68 14.91 9.82
C VAL A 383 -25.39 13.56 9.90
N LEU A 384 -25.24 12.87 11.03
CA LEU A 384 -25.75 11.52 11.25
C LEU A 384 -26.95 11.60 12.21
N SER A 385 -28.15 11.27 11.72
CA SER A 385 -29.36 11.13 12.53
C SER A 385 -29.85 9.68 12.52
N CYS A 386 -29.55 8.92 13.58
CA CYS A 386 -30.13 7.60 13.80
C CYS A 386 -31.61 7.73 14.18
N MET A 387 -32.54 7.58 13.22
CA MET A 387 -33.96 7.56 13.56
C MET A 387 -34.83 6.65 12.66
N PHE A 388 -34.66 5.34 12.81
CA PHE A 388 -35.70 4.37 12.42
C PHE A 388 -36.87 4.45 13.42
N HIS A 389 -37.68 5.50 13.31
CA HIS A 389 -39.00 5.60 13.91
C HIS A 389 -39.97 6.21 12.89
N VAL A 390 -40.58 5.35 12.07
CA VAL A 390 -41.57 5.75 11.06
C VAL A 390 -42.89 6.10 11.75
N SER A 391 -43.02 7.36 12.16
CA SER A 391 -44.32 7.96 12.49
C SER A 391 -44.89 8.60 11.22
N ILE A 392 -46.08 8.16 10.80
CA ILE A 392 -46.67 8.60 9.52
C ILE A 392 -47.36 9.96 9.69
N SER A 393 -46.76 11.00 9.13
CA SER A 393 -47.44 12.24 8.74
C SER A 393 -46.82 12.77 7.45
N ALA A 394 -47.65 13.24 6.52
CA ALA A 394 -47.17 13.89 5.29
C ALA A 394 -46.53 15.26 5.59
N GLU A 395 -45.92 15.86 4.57
CA GLU A 395 -45.45 17.26 4.56
C GLU A 395 -44.24 17.55 5.47
N ALA A 396 -43.14 16.83 5.24
CA ALA A 396 -41.80 17.23 5.65
C ALA A 396 -40.84 17.28 4.45
N TYR A 397 -39.96 18.28 4.42
CA TYR A 397 -38.88 18.37 3.42
C TYR A 397 -37.86 17.26 3.69
N VAL A 398 -37.56 16.42 2.69
CA VAL A 398 -36.53 15.38 2.82
C VAL A 398 -35.16 16.02 2.57
N GLU A 399 -34.48 16.43 3.63
CA GLU A 399 -33.03 16.63 3.55
C GLU A 399 -32.35 15.27 3.40
N THR A 400 -31.67 15.06 2.28
CA THR A 400 -30.81 13.90 2.07
C THR A 400 -29.58 13.98 2.98
N PRO A 401 -29.16 12.87 3.60
CA PRO A 401 -27.99 12.86 4.47
C PRO A 401 -26.73 13.20 3.66
N ARG A 402 -25.99 14.20 4.12
CA ARG A 402 -24.76 14.68 3.48
C ARG A 402 -23.57 13.93 4.08
N ILE A 403 -22.62 13.56 3.22
CA ILE A 403 -21.45 12.72 3.55
C ILE A 403 -20.20 13.53 3.25
N GLY A 404 -19.35 13.75 4.25
CA GLY A 404 -18.10 14.50 4.10
C GLY A 404 -17.08 13.67 3.32
N LEU A 405 -16.30 14.29 2.44
CA LEU A 405 -15.65 13.57 1.33
C LEU A 405 -14.16 13.23 1.55
N VAL A 406 -13.50 13.86 2.52
CA VAL A 406 -12.05 13.75 2.72
C VAL A 406 -11.69 13.34 4.16
N ALA A 407 -10.75 12.40 4.30
CA ALA A 407 -10.01 12.13 5.53
C ALA A 407 -8.50 12.11 5.26
N LEU A 408 -7.69 12.74 6.11
CA LEU A 408 -6.24 12.90 5.95
C LEU A 408 -5.49 12.24 7.11
N GLN A 409 -4.88 11.09 6.87
CA GLN A 409 -4.11 10.37 7.86
C GLN A 409 -2.63 10.77 7.83
N LEU A 410 -2.15 11.29 8.96
CA LEU A 410 -0.76 11.66 9.20
C LEU A 410 0.00 10.49 9.85
N ASN A 411 0.86 9.83 9.06
CA ASN A 411 1.75 8.75 9.53
C ASN A 411 3.10 9.34 9.96
N ASP A 412 3.40 9.27 11.27
CA ASP A 412 4.48 10.03 11.94
C ASP A 412 4.34 11.58 11.82
N THR A 413 5.36 12.37 12.17
CA THR A 413 5.35 13.86 12.04
C THR A 413 5.67 14.30 10.63
N HIS A 414 6.25 13.44 9.81
CA HIS A 414 6.73 13.75 8.47
C HIS A 414 5.69 14.49 7.59
N PRO A 415 4.38 14.15 7.61
CA PRO A 415 3.35 14.91 6.90
C PRO A 415 2.74 16.08 7.69
N SER A 416 3.19 16.46 8.89
CA SER A 416 2.51 17.45 9.75
C SER A 416 2.45 18.85 9.14
N LEU A 417 3.33 19.17 8.19
CA LEU A 417 3.23 20.39 7.37
C LEU A 417 1.94 20.45 6.54
N ALA A 418 1.23 19.33 6.32
CA ALA A 418 -0.05 19.30 5.62
C ALA A 418 -1.13 20.13 6.33
N ILE A 419 -1.07 20.27 7.65
CA ILE A 419 -1.99 21.15 8.40
C ILE A 419 -1.76 22.62 7.97
N ALA A 420 -0.50 23.06 7.91
CA ALA A 420 -0.16 24.41 7.49
C ALA A 420 -0.37 24.63 5.98
N GLU A 421 -0.14 23.62 5.13
CA GLU A 421 -0.37 23.70 3.68
C GLU A 421 -1.85 23.70 3.32
N VAL A 422 -2.69 22.90 3.98
CA VAL A 422 -4.15 22.96 3.77
C VAL A 422 -4.71 24.30 4.29
N MET A 423 -4.21 24.85 5.40
CA MET A 423 -4.52 26.23 5.78
C MET A 423 -4.10 27.20 4.67
N ARG A 424 -2.88 27.08 4.16
CA ARG A 424 -2.36 27.98 3.11
C ARG A 424 -3.22 27.95 1.85
N VAL A 425 -3.60 26.77 1.35
CA VAL A 425 -4.48 26.66 0.17
C VAL A 425 -5.85 27.26 0.47
N LEU A 426 -6.49 26.88 1.59
CA LEU A 426 -7.83 27.39 1.94
C LEU A 426 -7.87 28.91 2.14
N LEU A 427 -6.82 29.52 2.70
CA LEU A 427 -6.73 30.98 2.92
C LEU A 427 -6.27 31.73 1.66
N ASP A 428 -5.15 31.32 1.07
CA ASP A 428 -4.42 32.13 0.09
C ASP A 428 -4.87 31.84 -1.36
N GLU A 429 -5.46 30.66 -1.63
CA GLU A 429 -5.91 30.25 -2.98
C GLU A 429 -7.43 30.09 -3.09
N GLU A 430 -8.11 29.59 -2.05
CA GLU A 430 -9.58 29.44 -2.03
C GLU A 430 -10.32 30.60 -1.33
N HIS A 431 -9.59 31.49 -0.66
CA HIS A 431 -10.08 32.69 0.02
C HIS A 431 -11.18 32.43 1.09
N LEU A 432 -11.05 31.34 1.85
CA LEU A 432 -11.86 31.12 3.07
C LEU A 432 -11.37 31.99 4.23
N SER A 433 -12.28 32.32 5.14
CA SER A 433 -11.93 32.95 6.42
C SER A 433 -11.26 31.94 7.37
N TRP A 434 -10.38 32.46 8.24
CA TRP A 434 -9.59 31.66 9.19
C TRP A 434 -10.42 30.64 9.98
N HIS A 435 -11.53 31.07 10.58
CA HIS A 435 -12.38 30.19 11.39
C HIS A 435 -13.00 29.03 10.59
N ARG A 436 -13.38 29.26 9.32
CA ARG A 436 -13.94 28.23 8.44
C ARG A 436 -12.86 27.26 7.95
N ALA A 437 -11.69 27.76 7.59
CA ALA A 437 -10.55 26.93 7.21
C ALA A 437 -10.06 26.06 8.39
N TRP A 438 -10.01 26.62 9.60
CA TRP A 438 -9.59 25.91 10.80
C TRP A 438 -10.60 24.83 11.25
N ASP A 439 -11.91 25.12 11.18
CA ASP A 439 -12.98 24.14 11.45
C ASP A 439 -12.92 22.95 10.47
N ILE A 440 -12.73 23.20 9.16
CA ILE A 440 -12.51 22.14 8.17
C ILE A 440 -11.31 21.27 8.56
N ILE A 441 -10.19 21.88 8.94
CA ILE A 441 -8.95 21.18 9.30
C ILE A 441 -9.10 20.33 10.55
N CYS A 442 -9.79 20.83 11.57
CA CYS A 442 -10.06 20.07 12.80
C CYS A 442 -10.94 18.83 12.56
N LYS A 443 -11.71 18.80 11.46
CA LYS A 443 -12.60 17.68 11.08
C LYS A 443 -11.97 16.64 10.14
N ILE A 444 -10.98 17.01 9.32
CA ILE A 444 -10.39 16.10 8.30
C ILE A 444 -9.10 15.41 8.72
N PHE A 445 -8.30 15.97 9.63
CA PHE A 445 -6.99 15.42 9.96
C PHE A 445 -7.05 14.39 11.08
N SER A 446 -6.23 13.35 10.95
CA SER A 446 -6.04 12.31 11.96
C SER A 446 -4.56 11.96 12.07
N PHE A 447 -4.08 11.65 13.27
CA PHE A 447 -2.65 11.63 13.57
C PHE A 447 -2.25 10.41 14.39
N THR A 448 -1.61 9.44 13.74
CA THR A 448 -1.07 8.27 14.44
C THR A 448 0.23 8.69 15.09
N THR A 449 0.22 9.04 16.38
CA THR A 449 1.45 8.90 17.14
C THR A 449 1.78 7.43 17.35
N HIS A 450 3.08 7.19 17.45
CA HIS A 450 3.66 5.87 17.58
C HIS A 450 4.73 5.89 18.69
N THR A 451 4.81 6.96 19.49
CA THR A 451 5.91 7.25 20.42
C THR A 451 5.46 7.09 21.86
N VAL A 452 6.41 6.67 22.70
CA VAL A 452 6.35 6.80 24.16
C VAL A 452 7.45 7.73 24.70
N SER A 453 8.50 7.98 23.90
CA SER A 453 9.66 8.81 24.27
C SER A 453 9.40 10.28 23.95
N PRO A 454 9.58 11.18 24.93
CA PRO A 454 9.66 12.61 24.70
C PRO A 454 11.02 13.10 24.12
N GLU A 455 11.72 12.33 23.25
CA GLU A 455 13.04 12.71 22.68
C GLU A 455 13.26 12.69 21.12
N GLY A 456 12.39 12.15 20.24
CA GLY A 456 12.65 12.01 18.76
C GLY A 456 11.79 12.66 17.60
N LEU A 457 10.61 13.27 17.85
CA LEU A 457 9.85 14.34 17.13
C LEU A 457 10.65 15.07 16.05
N GLU A 458 10.04 15.38 14.90
CA GLU A 458 10.37 16.65 14.26
C GLU A 458 10.29 17.76 15.30
N LYS A 459 11.43 18.42 15.52
CA LYS A 459 11.45 19.84 15.79
C LYS A 459 12.28 20.48 14.70
N ILE A 460 11.68 21.47 14.05
CA ILE A 460 12.26 22.18 12.92
C ILE A 460 12.73 23.52 13.47
N PRO A 461 14.01 23.90 13.32
CA PRO A 461 14.49 25.21 13.75
C PRO A 461 13.67 26.33 13.09
N VAL A 462 13.25 27.32 13.89
CA VAL A 462 12.40 28.43 13.43
C VAL A 462 13.03 29.16 12.24
N ASP A 463 14.33 29.44 12.29
CA ASP A 463 15.05 30.13 11.21
C ASP A 463 15.05 29.31 9.90
N LEU A 464 15.22 27.99 9.99
CA LEU A 464 15.17 27.10 8.82
C LEU A 464 13.75 27.07 8.22
N LEU A 465 12.72 26.99 9.07
CA LEU A 465 11.33 26.99 8.63
C LEU A 465 10.92 28.35 8.02
N GLY A 466 11.36 29.45 8.62
CA GLY A 466 11.10 30.80 8.13
C GLY A 466 11.81 31.12 6.82
N ASN A 467 13.06 30.66 6.66
CA ASN A 467 13.80 30.81 5.41
C ASN A 467 13.22 29.98 4.27
N LEU A 468 12.83 28.72 4.52
CA LEU A 468 12.37 27.80 3.47
C LEU A 468 10.87 27.92 3.16
N LEU A 469 10.04 28.18 4.19
CA LEU A 469 8.58 28.14 4.13
C LEU A 469 7.96 29.35 4.89
N PRO A 470 8.25 30.59 4.46
CA PRO A 470 7.91 31.80 5.22
C PRO A 470 6.41 31.97 5.49
N ARG A 471 5.55 31.52 4.57
CA ARG A 471 4.08 31.58 4.74
C ARG A 471 3.57 30.57 5.78
N HIS A 472 4.13 29.36 5.78
CA HIS A 472 3.76 28.33 6.75
C HIS A 472 4.18 28.70 8.17
N LEU A 473 5.33 29.36 8.35
CA LEU A 473 5.72 29.87 9.66
C LEU A 473 4.72 30.90 10.22
N GLN A 474 4.20 31.81 9.39
CA GLN A 474 3.13 32.73 9.79
C GLN A 474 1.88 31.98 10.25
N ILE A 475 1.40 31.04 9.43
CA ILE A 475 0.22 30.21 9.74
C ILE A 475 0.42 29.41 11.03
N ILE A 476 1.61 28.86 11.27
CA ILE A 476 1.93 28.09 12.48
C ILE A 476 1.96 29.01 13.72
N TYR A 477 2.45 30.24 13.61
CA TYR A 477 2.33 31.23 14.69
C TYR A 477 0.87 31.64 14.93
N ASP A 478 0.07 31.85 13.90
CA ASP A 478 -1.36 32.17 14.02
C ASP A 478 -2.13 31.01 14.69
N ILE A 479 -1.84 29.75 14.34
CA ILE A 479 -2.39 28.56 15.04
C ILE A 479 -1.95 28.56 16.51
N ASN A 480 -0.66 28.73 16.80
CA ASN A 480 -0.14 28.69 18.17
C ASN A 480 -0.74 29.82 19.03
N PHE A 481 -0.90 31.02 18.47
CA PHE A 481 -1.52 32.15 19.16
C PHE A 481 -2.97 31.84 19.54
N ASN A 482 -3.78 31.38 18.60
CA ASN A 482 -5.18 31.01 18.86
C ASN A 482 -5.30 29.89 19.90
N PHE A 483 -4.47 28.84 19.78
CA PHE A 483 -4.42 27.74 20.74
C PHE A 483 -4.03 28.22 22.16
N VAL A 484 -3.01 29.08 22.28
CA VAL A 484 -2.57 29.64 23.57
C VAL A 484 -3.63 30.57 24.18
N GLU A 485 -4.36 31.35 23.38
CA GLU A 485 -5.49 32.16 23.85
C GLU A 485 -6.70 31.33 24.30
N GLU A 486 -6.95 30.17 23.68
CA GLU A 486 -7.95 29.21 24.18
C GLU A 486 -7.49 28.51 25.45
N LEU A 487 -6.22 28.11 25.53
CA LEU A 487 -5.65 27.51 26.74
C LEU A 487 -5.76 28.46 27.95
N LYS A 488 -5.44 29.75 27.79
CA LYS A 488 -5.61 30.77 28.84
C LYS A 488 -7.04 30.84 29.39
N LYS A 489 -8.06 30.65 28.55
CA LYS A 489 -9.48 30.64 28.99
C LYS A 489 -9.82 29.41 29.84
N MET A 490 -9.13 28.28 29.61
CA MET A 490 -9.38 27.01 30.31
C MET A 490 -8.53 26.82 31.57
N ILE A 491 -7.27 27.28 31.59
CA ILE A 491 -6.31 27.04 32.70
C ILE A 491 -5.83 28.32 33.40
N GLY A 492 -6.23 29.50 32.93
CA GLY A 492 -5.74 30.78 33.46
C GLY A 492 -4.32 31.13 33.03
N LEU A 493 -3.64 31.96 33.82
CA LEU A 493 -2.30 32.49 33.54
C LEU A 493 -1.18 31.63 34.16
N ASP A 494 -1.29 30.31 34.05
CA ASP A 494 -0.21 29.37 34.38
C ASP A 494 0.84 29.41 33.25
N TYR A 495 1.74 30.39 33.31
CA TYR A 495 2.75 30.64 32.27
C TYR A 495 3.69 29.46 32.05
N ASP A 496 4.06 28.73 33.10
CA ASP A 496 4.91 27.53 32.97
C ASP A 496 4.20 26.42 32.20
N ARG A 497 2.90 26.24 32.39
CA ARG A 497 2.09 25.27 31.64
C ARG A 497 1.75 25.75 30.23
N LEU A 498 1.52 27.05 30.03
CA LEU A 498 1.35 27.66 28.71
C LEU A 498 2.61 27.44 27.86
N THR A 499 3.81 27.67 28.40
CA THR A 499 5.09 27.42 27.71
C THR A 499 5.28 25.94 27.36
N ARG A 500 4.97 25.00 28.27
CA ARG A 500 5.06 23.54 28.00
C ARG A 500 4.00 23.00 27.03
N MET A 501 3.00 23.79 26.66
CA MET A 501 1.92 23.36 25.74
C MET A 501 1.94 24.14 24.42
N SER A 502 2.81 25.15 24.29
CA SER A 502 3.04 25.89 23.04
C SER A 502 3.53 24.96 21.92
N ILE A 503 3.05 25.18 20.70
CA ILE A 503 3.49 24.50 19.47
C ILE A 503 4.95 24.87 19.13
N VAL A 504 5.42 26.01 19.64
CA VAL A 504 6.83 26.46 19.58
C VAL A 504 7.50 26.12 20.92
N GLU A 505 8.49 25.22 20.91
CA GLU A 505 8.97 24.47 22.09
C GLU A 505 10.38 23.86 21.85
N GLU A 506 11.03 23.33 22.90
CA GLU A 506 12.11 22.32 22.85
C GLU A 506 11.80 21.19 23.85
N GLY A 507 12.07 19.89 23.64
CA GLY A 507 12.85 19.24 22.57
C GLY A 507 12.07 18.15 21.78
N ALA A 508 12.74 17.38 20.92
CA ALA A 508 12.12 16.37 20.04
C ALA A 508 11.36 15.22 20.82
N VAL A 509 10.45 14.38 20.24
CA VAL A 509 9.56 13.28 20.84
C VAL A 509 9.02 11.91 20.06
N LYS A 510 9.75 10.96 19.34
CA LYS A 510 9.28 9.84 18.34
C LYS A 510 9.47 8.31 18.69
N ARG A 511 9.00 7.21 17.99
CA ARG A 511 7.81 6.71 17.15
C ARG A 511 8.00 5.29 16.41
N ARG A 512 7.07 4.27 16.43
CA ARG A 512 6.81 3.15 15.40
C ARG A 512 5.60 2.10 15.49
N TRP A 513 5.31 1.29 14.41
CA TRP A 513 4.39 0.07 14.26
C TRP A 513 4.88 -1.00 13.15
N ILE A 514 4.11 -2.05 12.67
CA ILE A 514 4.30 -3.04 11.49
C ILE A 514 3.15 -4.13 11.36
N VAL A 515 2.92 -4.86 10.21
CA VAL A 515 2.58 -6.35 10.09
C VAL A 515 2.25 -6.94 8.65
N VAL A 516 3.02 -7.91 8.10
CA VAL A 516 2.72 -8.95 7.02
C VAL A 516 3.90 -9.96 7.00
N SER A 517 3.74 -11.28 6.74
CA SER A 517 4.91 -12.21 6.79
C SER A 517 4.97 -13.62 6.14
N ASN A 518 3.89 -14.34 5.75
CA ASN A 518 4.01 -15.79 5.43
C ASN A 518 2.94 -16.31 4.42
N PRO A 519 3.23 -17.34 3.58
CA PRO A 519 2.23 -18.10 2.83
C PRO A 519 2.06 -19.60 3.21
N SER A 520 3.13 -20.37 3.47
CA SER A 520 3.04 -21.83 3.66
C SER A 520 2.37 -22.25 4.98
N LEU A 521 2.46 -21.39 6.01
CA LEU A 521 1.70 -21.56 7.24
C LEU A 521 0.21 -21.29 7.02
N CYS A 522 -0.13 -20.38 6.10
CA CYS A 522 -1.51 -20.02 5.78
C CYS A 522 -2.28 -21.22 5.23
N ALA A 523 -1.69 -21.96 4.28
CA ALA A 523 -2.31 -23.18 3.73
C ALA A 523 -2.59 -24.25 4.81
N LEU A 524 -1.70 -24.41 5.80
CA LEU A 524 -1.91 -25.32 6.91
C LEU A 524 -3.05 -24.85 7.83
N ILE A 525 -3.08 -23.57 8.18
CA ILE A 525 -4.14 -22.97 8.99
C ILE A 525 -5.50 -23.10 8.27
N SER A 526 -5.56 -22.78 6.98
CA SER A 526 -6.78 -22.91 6.17
C SER A 526 -7.35 -24.33 6.18
N LYS A 527 -6.47 -25.35 6.09
CA LYS A 527 -6.87 -26.76 6.19
C LYS A 527 -7.51 -27.09 7.54
N TRP A 528 -6.90 -26.69 8.65
CA TRP A 528 -7.34 -27.06 10.00
C TRP A 528 -8.52 -26.23 10.52
N LEU A 529 -8.71 -25.01 10.01
CA LEU A 529 -9.95 -24.22 10.21
C LEU A 529 -11.06 -24.57 9.20
N GLY A 530 -10.75 -25.35 8.15
CA GLY A 530 -11.70 -25.76 7.11
C GLY A 530 -12.15 -24.63 6.17
N THR A 531 -11.43 -23.51 6.13
CA THR A 531 -11.77 -22.30 5.37
C THR A 531 -10.54 -21.42 5.18
N GLU A 532 -10.47 -20.65 4.09
CA GLU A 532 -9.45 -19.58 3.92
C GLU A 532 -9.92 -18.23 4.48
N ALA A 533 -11.17 -18.12 4.94
CA ALA A 533 -11.77 -16.86 5.38
C ALA A 533 -11.01 -16.16 6.51
N TRP A 534 -10.24 -16.90 7.32
CA TRP A 534 -9.41 -16.35 8.39
C TRP A 534 -8.31 -15.39 7.90
N ILE A 535 -7.97 -15.41 6.60
CA ILE A 535 -7.06 -14.43 5.98
C ILE A 535 -7.67 -13.01 6.00
N ARG A 536 -9.02 -12.90 5.99
CA ARG A 536 -9.79 -11.66 6.14
C ARG A 536 -10.44 -11.48 7.52
N ASP A 537 -10.60 -12.57 8.29
CA ASP A 537 -11.22 -12.60 9.61
C ASP A 537 -10.31 -13.37 10.58
N ILE A 538 -9.22 -12.71 10.97
CA ILE A 538 -8.11 -13.36 11.69
C ILE A 538 -8.50 -13.86 13.09
N ASP A 539 -9.61 -13.39 13.68
CA ASP A 539 -10.07 -13.88 14.98
C ASP A 539 -10.52 -15.35 14.90
N LEU A 540 -10.80 -15.87 13.69
CA LEU A 540 -10.96 -17.31 13.43
C LEU A 540 -9.72 -18.16 13.77
N LEU A 541 -8.52 -17.56 13.87
CA LEU A 541 -7.31 -18.26 14.35
C LEU A 541 -7.48 -18.84 15.75
N ILE A 542 -8.40 -18.30 16.56
CA ILE A 542 -8.69 -18.82 17.90
C ILE A 542 -9.14 -20.29 17.88
N GLY A 543 -9.74 -20.75 16.77
CA GLY A 543 -10.15 -22.15 16.57
C GLY A 543 -8.99 -23.16 16.55
N LEU A 544 -7.74 -22.71 16.30
CA LEU A 544 -6.56 -23.57 16.40
C LEU A 544 -6.30 -24.04 17.86
N ARG A 545 -6.86 -23.36 18.88
CA ARG A 545 -6.70 -23.73 20.29
C ARG A 545 -7.28 -25.12 20.59
N ASP A 546 -8.41 -25.48 19.96
CA ASP A 546 -9.05 -26.78 20.14
C ASP A 546 -8.19 -27.95 19.58
N TYR A 547 -7.32 -27.65 18.61
CA TYR A 547 -6.40 -28.61 18.00
C TYR A 547 -4.97 -28.55 18.58
N ALA A 548 -4.68 -27.68 19.56
CA ALA A 548 -3.32 -27.44 20.06
C ALA A 548 -2.66 -28.66 20.75
N THR A 549 -3.39 -29.75 20.99
CA THR A 549 -2.86 -31.06 21.45
C THR A 549 -3.15 -32.21 20.46
N ASN A 550 -3.48 -31.92 19.20
CA ASN A 550 -3.70 -32.92 18.16
C ASN A 550 -2.35 -33.37 17.53
N ALA A 551 -2.09 -34.68 17.55
CA ALA A 551 -0.84 -35.26 17.08
C ALA A 551 -0.60 -35.13 15.56
N GLU A 552 -1.65 -35.10 14.75
CA GLU A 552 -1.54 -34.92 13.29
C GLU A 552 -1.20 -33.46 12.96
N LEU A 553 -1.87 -32.49 13.61
CA LEU A 553 -1.51 -31.07 13.50
C LEU A 553 -0.06 -30.83 13.94
N HIS A 554 0.38 -31.46 15.05
CA HIS A 554 1.77 -31.36 15.52
C HIS A 554 2.79 -31.87 14.49
N GLN A 555 2.48 -32.94 13.75
CA GLN A 555 3.36 -33.43 12.67
C GLN A 555 3.41 -32.46 11.49
N GLU A 556 2.26 -31.97 11.03
CA GLU A 556 2.17 -31.05 9.90
C GLU A 556 2.80 -29.68 10.21
N TRP A 557 2.59 -29.16 11.42
CA TRP A 557 3.17 -27.91 11.90
C TRP A 557 4.71 -27.98 11.97
N LYS A 558 5.25 -29.09 12.51
CA LYS A 558 6.69 -29.34 12.50
C LYS A 558 7.25 -29.49 11.08
N MET A 559 6.49 -30.08 10.15
CA MET A 559 6.91 -30.17 8.74
C MET A 559 6.98 -28.79 8.06
N VAL A 560 5.98 -27.92 8.25
CA VAL A 560 6.01 -26.54 7.73
C VAL A 560 7.17 -25.74 8.32
N LYS A 561 7.40 -25.82 9.64
CA LYS A 561 8.57 -25.18 10.27
C LYS A 561 9.89 -25.73 9.71
N LYS A 562 10.00 -27.05 9.49
CA LYS A 562 11.20 -27.68 8.90
C LYS A 562 11.48 -27.23 7.46
N VAL A 563 10.46 -27.10 6.61
CA VAL A 563 10.61 -26.56 5.24
C VAL A 563 11.10 -25.11 5.27
N ASN A 564 10.56 -24.28 6.16
CA ASN A 564 11.02 -22.89 6.31
C ASN A 564 12.45 -22.81 6.88
N LYS A 565 12.85 -23.73 7.76
CA LYS A 565 14.24 -23.85 8.25
C LYS A 565 15.22 -24.33 7.18
N ILE A 566 14.80 -25.20 6.28
CA ILE A 566 15.60 -25.61 5.10
C ILE A 566 15.90 -24.38 4.23
N ARG A 567 14.86 -23.65 3.81
CA ARG A 567 14.99 -22.41 3.02
C ARG A 567 15.93 -21.38 3.67
N LEU A 568 15.83 -21.20 4.99
CA LEU A 568 16.67 -20.28 5.74
C LEU A 568 18.12 -20.80 5.90
N ALA A 569 18.33 -22.11 6.04
CA ALA A 569 19.66 -22.71 6.06
C ALA A 569 20.35 -22.64 4.69
N GLU A 570 19.61 -22.85 3.60
CA GLU A 570 20.07 -22.70 2.22
C GLU A 570 20.47 -21.25 1.92
N TYR A 571 19.65 -20.28 2.35
CA TYR A 571 20.00 -18.86 2.30
C TYR A 571 21.29 -18.54 3.08
N ILE A 572 21.45 -19.09 4.29
CA ILE A 572 22.66 -18.89 5.10
C ILE A 572 23.89 -19.51 4.43
N GLU A 573 23.77 -20.71 3.84
CA GLU A 573 24.86 -21.35 3.11
C GLU A 573 25.25 -20.54 1.86
N ALA A 574 24.28 -20.11 1.04
CA ALA A 574 24.53 -19.30 -0.15
C ALA A 574 25.16 -17.93 0.18
N MET A 575 24.73 -17.31 1.28
CA MET A 575 25.18 -15.99 1.73
C MET A 575 26.57 -16.00 2.38
N SER A 576 26.94 -17.08 3.07
CA SER A 576 28.12 -17.10 3.97
C SER A 576 29.04 -18.32 3.84
N GLY A 577 28.66 -19.33 3.06
CA GLY A 577 29.34 -20.63 3.01
C GLY A 577 29.17 -21.49 4.27
N LEU A 578 28.47 -20.99 5.30
CA LEU A 578 28.30 -21.71 6.56
C LEU A 578 27.14 -22.71 6.48
N LYS A 579 27.44 -23.99 6.65
CA LYS A 579 26.42 -25.02 6.87
C LYS A 579 25.95 -25.00 8.33
N VAL A 580 24.64 -25.10 8.52
CA VAL A 580 23.97 -25.04 9.82
C VAL A 580 23.03 -26.24 9.99
N SER A 581 22.98 -26.82 11.19
CA SER A 581 22.14 -27.99 11.45
C SER A 581 20.66 -27.60 11.58
N LEU A 582 19.78 -28.29 10.87
CA LEU A 582 18.33 -28.08 10.91
C LEU A 582 17.69 -28.51 12.25
N ASP A 583 18.35 -29.41 12.97
CA ASP A 583 17.90 -29.94 14.26
C ASP A 583 18.28 -29.01 15.44
N ALA A 584 19.11 -27.99 15.19
CA ALA A 584 19.42 -26.94 16.14
C ALA A 584 18.28 -25.90 16.23
N MET A 585 18.05 -25.32 17.40
CA MET A 585 17.11 -24.20 17.56
C MET A 585 17.63 -22.97 16.79
N PHE A 586 16.79 -22.39 15.93
CA PHE A 586 17.07 -21.14 15.23
C PHE A 586 16.61 -19.96 16.10
N ASP A 587 17.59 -19.20 16.60
CA ASP A 587 17.44 -18.18 17.65
C ASP A 587 17.75 -16.78 17.09
N VAL A 588 16.73 -15.95 16.88
CA VAL A 588 16.77 -14.84 15.94
C VAL A 588 16.61 -13.46 16.59
N GLN A 589 17.50 -12.52 16.26
CA GLN A 589 17.38 -11.10 16.63
C GLN A 589 17.62 -10.18 15.42
N THR A 590 16.62 -10.09 14.54
CA THR A 590 16.64 -9.18 13.39
C THR A 590 15.88 -7.88 13.67
N LYS A 591 16.62 -6.76 13.77
CA LYS A 591 16.10 -5.38 13.91
C LYS A 591 17.24 -4.36 13.79
N ARG A 592 16.92 -3.09 13.52
CA ARG A 592 17.87 -1.95 13.49
C ARG A 592 18.85 -2.03 14.67
N ILE A 593 20.15 -1.95 14.38
CA ILE A 593 21.21 -2.09 15.40
C ILE A 593 21.27 -0.81 16.23
N HIS A 594 21.09 -0.93 17.56
CA HIS A 594 21.05 0.21 18.48
C HIS A 594 21.27 -0.28 19.92
N GLU A 595 21.99 0.49 20.75
CA GLU A 595 22.22 0.15 22.16
C GLU A 595 20.93 -0.24 22.92
N TYR A 596 19.81 0.50 22.78
CA TYR A 596 18.55 0.19 23.49
C TYR A 596 17.81 -1.07 22.99
N LYS A 597 18.07 -1.51 21.74
CA LYS A 597 17.55 -2.78 21.19
C LYS A 597 18.35 -3.99 21.68
N ARG A 598 19.47 -3.74 22.37
CA ARG A 598 20.32 -4.69 23.10
C ARG A 598 20.75 -5.93 22.29
N GLN A 599 21.14 -5.75 21.02
CA GLN A 599 21.94 -6.78 20.32
C GLN A 599 23.25 -7.09 21.08
N LEU A 600 23.79 -6.10 21.80
CA LEU A 600 24.93 -6.28 22.68
C LEU A 600 24.64 -7.22 23.89
N LEU A 601 23.41 -7.25 24.43
CA LEU A 601 23.03 -8.22 25.47
C LEU A 601 23.04 -9.65 24.92
N ASN A 602 22.52 -9.84 23.70
CA ASN A 602 22.47 -11.14 23.05
C ASN A 602 23.88 -11.70 22.80
N ILE A 603 24.76 -10.94 22.15
CA ILE A 603 26.14 -11.39 21.85
C ILE A 603 26.95 -11.68 23.13
N LEU A 604 26.74 -10.93 24.22
CA LEU A 604 27.34 -11.25 25.52
C LEU A 604 26.82 -12.60 26.07
N GLY A 605 25.54 -12.91 25.92
CA GLY A 605 24.99 -14.23 26.28
C GLY A 605 25.48 -15.38 25.38
N ILE A 606 25.70 -15.11 24.10
CA ILE A 606 26.27 -16.08 23.14
C ILE A 606 27.73 -16.39 23.51
N ILE A 607 28.54 -15.38 23.86
CA ILE A 607 29.90 -15.58 24.37
C ILE A 607 29.88 -16.36 25.70
N HIS A 608 28.94 -16.06 26.61
CA HIS A 608 28.75 -16.83 27.84
C HIS A 608 28.45 -18.31 27.55
N ARG A 609 27.55 -18.60 26.60
CA ARG A 609 27.23 -19.98 26.18
C ARG A 609 28.44 -20.67 25.55
N TYR A 610 29.19 -20.00 24.67
CA TYR A 610 30.45 -20.51 24.11
C TYR A 610 31.47 -20.86 25.19
N ASP A 611 31.77 -19.93 26.11
CA ASP A 611 32.71 -20.15 27.21
C ASP A 611 32.26 -21.30 28.13
N CYS A 612 30.96 -21.40 28.44
CA CYS A 612 30.42 -22.53 29.18
C CYS A 612 30.66 -23.87 28.44
N ILE A 613 30.40 -23.96 27.13
CA ILE A 613 30.62 -25.19 26.36
C ILE A 613 32.12 -25.55 26.29
N LYS A 614 33.01 -24.57 26.08
CA LYS A 614 34.47 -24.82 26.05
C LYS A 614 34.98 -25.38 27.38
N ASN A 615 34.49 -24.88 28.51
CA ASN A 615 34.87 -25.34 29.86
C ASN A 615 34.06 -26.56 30.36
N MET A 616 33.08 -27.04 29.60
CA MET A 616 32.25 -28.20 29.94
C MET A 616 32.88 -29.52 29.50
N ASP A 617 32.73 -30.57 30.32
CA ASP A 617 33.17 -31.93 30.02
C ASP A 617 32.48 -32.52 28.79
N LYS A 618 33.22 -33.32 28.00
CA LYS A 618 32.78 -33.86 26.70
C LYS A 618 31.52 -34.74 26.78
N ASN A 619 31.19 -35.29 27.94
CA ASN A 619 29.96 -36.06 28.15
C ASN A 619 28.74 -35.16 28.37
N ASP A 620 28.88 -34.04 29.07
CA ASP A 620 27.80 -33.10 29.34
C ASP A 620 27.51 -32.17 28.15
N ARG A 621 28.50 -31.91 27.28
CA ARG A 621 28.29 -31.22 25.99
C ARG A 621 27.19 -31.87 25.14
N LYS A 622 26.96 -33.19 25.26
CA LYS A 622 25.88 -33.93 24.58
C LYS A 622 24.47 -33.59 25.08
N LYS A 623 24.35 -32.87 26.19
CA LYS A 623 23.08 -32.41 26.78
C LYS A 623 22.77 -30.94 26.46
N VAL A 624 23.70 -30.24 25.78
CA VAL A 624 23.52 -28.86 25.35
C VAL A 624 22.60 -28.85 24.12
N VAL A 625 21.54 -28.04 24.17
CA VAL A 625 20.66 -27.81 23.01
C VAL A 625 21.46 -27.13 21.90
N PRO A 626 21.60 -27.74 20.70
CA PRO A 626 22.30 -27.12 19.60
C PRO A 626 21.57 -25.84 19.15
N ARG A 627 22.31 -24.77 18.84
CA ARG A 627 21.73 -23.48 18.44
C ARG A 627 22.40 -22.84 17.23
N VAL A 628 21.58 -22.25 16.37
CA VAL A 628 21.99 -21.32 15.31
C VAL A 628 21.49 -19.94 15.72
N CYS A 629 22.39 -19.13 16.28
CA CYS A 629 22.08 -17.77 16.69
C CYS A 629 22.20 -16.84 15.48
N ILE A 630 21.14 -16.11 15.15
CA ILE A 630 21.03 -15.28 13.94
C ILE A 630 20.79 -13.83 14.35
N ILE A 631 21.73 -12.94 14.06
CA ILE A 631 21.59 -11.49 14.30
C ILE A 631 21.55 -10.79 12.93
N GLY A 632 20.74 -9.75 12.76
CA GLY A 632 20.72 -9.00 11.51
C GLY A 632 20.10 -7.61 11.63
N GLY A 633 20.52 -6.71 10.75
CA GLY A 633 20.03 -5.34 10.72
C GLY A 633 21.08 -4.30 10.35
N LYS A 634 20.59 -3.15 9.87
CA LYS A 634 21.39 -1.97 9.52
C LYS A 634 21.66 -1.10 10.75
N ALA A 635 22.90 -0.65 10.95
CA ALA A 635 23.25 0.46 11.83
C ALA A 635 23.09 1.79 11.08
N ALA A 636 22.91 2.92 11.77
CA ALA A 636 22.96 4.23 11.09
C ALA A 636 24.42 4.60 10.71
N PRO A 637 24.69 5.29 9.59
CA PRO A 637 26.05 5.40 9.04
C PRO A 637 27.07 6.06 9.98
N GLY A 638 26.63 7.10 10.69
CA GLY A 638 27.42 7.81 11.70
C GLY A 638 27.34 7.24 13.13
N TYR A 639 26.66 6.11 13.35
CA TYR A 639 26.46 5.54 14.70
C TYR A 639 27.55 4.50 15.01
N GLU A 640 28.72 4.99 15.41
CA GLU A 640 29.93 4.19 15.65
C GLU A 640 29.67 2.95 16.54
N ILE A 641 28.94 3.12 17.64
CA ILE A 641 28.71 2.05 18.63
C ILE A 641 27.88 0.91 18.01
N ALA A 642 26.87 1.24 17.20
CA ALA A 642 26.10 0.24 16.46
C ALA A 642 26.98 -0.48 15.42
N LYS A 643 27.89 0.22 14.73
CA LYS A 643 28.89 -0.42 13.85
C LYS A 643 29.89 -1.29 14.63
N LYS A 644 30.30 -0.90 15.86
CA LYS A 644 31.13 -1.73 16.74
C LYS A 644 30.41 -3.01 17.17
N ILE A 645 29.11 -2.96 17.44
CA ILE A 645 28.29 -4.16 17.74
C ILE A 645 28.24 -5.10 16.53
N ILE A 646 28.09 -4.58 15.29
CA ILE A 646 28.15 -5.41 14.06
C ILE A 646 29.52 -6.09 13.93
N LYS A 647 30.62 -5.35 14.12
CA LYS A 647 31.99 -5.92 14.06
C LYS A 647 32.23 -6.96 15.15
N LEU A 648 31.70 -6.75 16.36
CA LEU A 648 31.76 -7.73 17.45
C LEU A 648 31.05 -9.04 17.07
N CYS A 649 29.85 -8.96 16.48
CA CYS A 649 29.12 -10.16 16.03
C CYS A 649 29.95 -10.97 15.02
N HIS A 650 30.62 -10.31 14.07
CA HIS A 650 31.43 -11.00 13.05
C HIS A 650 32.67 -11.70 13.63
N VAL A 651 33.46 -11.05 14.49
CA VAL A 651 34.68 -11.69 15.05
C VAL A 651 34.34 -12.81 16.04
N VAL A 652 33.21 -12.71 16.75
CA VAL A 652 32.69 -13.79 17.59
C VAL A 652 32.15 -14.94 16.73
N ALA A 653 31.50 -14.65 15.59
CA ALA A 653 31.05 -15.66 14.63
C ALA A 653 32.23 -16.43 14.02
N GLU A 654 33.25 -15.69 13.54
CA GLU A 654 34.49 -16.25 13.02
C GLU A 654 35.18 -17.17 14.04
N ARG A 655 35.18 -16.77 15.33
CA ARG A 655 35.75 -17.59 16.40
C ARG A 655 34.92 -18.84 16.72
N ILE A 656 33.60 -18.72 16.82
CA ILE A 656 32.69 -19.81 17.19
C ILE A 656 32.58 -20.84 16.07
N ASN A 657 32.30 -20.40 14.84
CA ASN A 657 31.95 -21.29 13.73
C ASN A 657 33.12 -22.18 13.29
N ASN A 658 34.36 -21.72 13.52
CA ASN A 658 35.61 -22.44 13.23
C ASN A 658 36.16 -23.24 14.43
N ASP A 659 35.46 -23.30 15.57
CA ASP A 659 35.94 -24.02 16.76
C ASP A 659 35.50 -25.49 16.76
N ASN A 660 36.45 -26.38 16.45
CA ASN A 660 36.24 -27.84 16.39
C ASN A 660 35.78 -28.48 17.71
N ASP A 661 35.94 -27.84 18.87
CA ASP A 661 35.39 -28.33 20.15
C ASP A 661 33.88 -28.03 20.31
N ILE A 662 33.35 -27.11 19.51
CA ILE A 662 31.96 -26.67 19.49
C ILE A 662 31.19 -27.40 18.38
N GLY A 663 31.76 -27.46 17.18
CA GLY A 663 31.09 -28.06 16.02
C GLY A 663 29.76 -27.37 15.74
N ASP A 664 28.67 -28.13 15.76
CA ASP A 664 27.31 -27.63 15.50
C ASP A 664 26.48 -27.38 16.78
N LEU A 665 27.07 -27.51 17.97
CA LEU A 665 26.41 -27.17 19.24
C LEU A 665 26.08 -25.67 19.34
N LEU A 666 26.88 -24.83 18.70
CA LEU A 666 26.64 -23.39 18.61
C LEU A 666 27.21 -22.85 17.30
N LYS A 667 26.35 -22.29 16.45
CA LYS A 667 26.73 -21.42 15.33
C LYS A 667 26.24 -20.00 15.59
N LEU A 668 26.96 -19.01 15.06
CA LEU A 668 26.54 -17.62 15.02
C LEU A 668 26.60 -17.09 13.59
N VAL A 669 25.49 -16.52 13.13
CA VAL A 669 25.34 -15.91 11.81
C VAL A 669 25.00 -14.44 11.98
N PHE A 670 25.67 -13.57 11.23
CA PHE A 670 25.19 -12.22 10.98
C PHE A 670 24.60 -12.15 9.58
N ILE A 671 23.33 -11.76 9.45
CA ILE A 671 22.67 -11.55 8.15
C ILE A 671 22.79 -10.07 7.78
N PRO A 672 23.52 -9.74 6.69
CA PRO A 672 23.62 -8.39 6.18
C PRO A 672 22.37 -7.99 5.40
N ASP A 673 22.25 -6.70 5.11
CA ASP A 673 21.27 -6.08 4.23
C ASP A 673 19.79 -6.30 4.55
N TYR A 674 19.50 -6.79 5.77
CA TYR A 674 18.16 -7.15 6.25
C TYR A 674 17.07 -6.16 5.82
N ASN A 675 16.26 -6.60 4.86
CA ASN A 675 15.15 -5.90 4.20
C ASN A 675 13.84 -6.70 4.40
N VAL A 676 12.84 -6.59 3.51
CA VAL A 676 11.60 -7.40 3.63
C VAL A 676 11.77 -8.79 3.04
N SER A 677 12.42 -8.97 1.89
CA SER A 677 12.67 -10.31 1.33
C SER A 677 13.49 -11.20 2.28
N VAL A 678 14.48 -10.64 2.97
CA VAL A 678 15.23 -11.35 4.02
C VAL A 678 14.34 -11.63 5.24
N ALA A 679 13.41 -10.73 5.59
CA ALA A 679 12.45 -10.97 6.67
C ALA A 679 11.46 -12.10 6.34
N GLU A 680 11.05 -12.24 5.08
CA GLU A 680 10.18 -13.32 4.58
C GLU A 680 10.83 -14.69 4.66
N MET A 681 12.17 -14.77 4.64
CA MET A 681 12.92 -16.02 4.87
C MET A 681 13.19 -16.25 6.36
N VAL A 682 13.63 -15.20 7.08
CA VAL A 682 14.04 -15.29 8.48
C VAL A 682 12.88 -15.56 9.44
N ILE A 683 11.72 -14.92 9.24
CA ILE A 683 10.61 -14.99 10.21
C ILE A 683 9.90 -16.36 10.20
N PRO A 684 9.56 -16.96 9.04
CA PRO A 684 8.98 -18.31 9.01
C PRO A 684 9.95 -19.40 9.50
N GLY A 685 11.25 -19.24 9.25
CA GLY A 685 12.30 -20.18 9.65
C GLY A 685 12.77 -20.08 11.11
N ALA A 686 12.32 -19.07 11.87
CA ALA A 686 12.71 -18.92 13.27
C ALA A 686 11.97 -19.88 14.20
N ASP A 687 12.67 -20.46 15.18
CA ASP A 687 12.07 -21.19 16.30
C ASP A 687 11.83 -20.24 17.48
N LEU A 688 12.86 -19.48 17.85
CA LEU A 688 12.86 -18.47 18.92
C LEU A 688 13.23 -17.09 18.36
N SER A 689 12.60 -16.03 18.82
CA SER A 689 12.98 -14.65 18.48
C SER A 689 13.10 -13.74 19.69
N GLN A 690 14.08 -12.82 19.62
CA GLN A 690 14.54 -12.06 20.78
C GLN A 690 14.11 -10.58 20.73
N HIS A 691 13.34 -10.17 21.74
CA HIS A 691 12.77 -8.83 21.91
C HIS A 691 13.27 -8.20 23.21
N LEU A 692 14.60 -8.03 23.25
CA LEU A 692 15.38 -7.70 24.45
C LEU A 692 15.43 -6.22 24.84
N SER A 693 14.60 -5.34 24.28
CA SER A 693 14.77 -3.89 24.43
C SER A 693 14.75 -3.46 25.91
N THR A 694 15.47 -2.41 26.31
CA THR A 694 15.36 -1.91 27.70
C THR A 694 13.92 -1.47 27.94
N ALA A 695 13.26 -1.97 29.00
CA ALA A 695 11.82 -1.71 29.20
C ALA A 695 11.48 -0.20 29.23
N GLY A 696 10.32 0.17 28.67
CA GLY A 696 9.91 1.55 28.43
C GLY A 696 10.52 2.21 27.19
N HIS A 697 11.14 1.46 26.27
CA HIS A 697 11.79 2.01 25.07
C HIS A 697 11.21 1.45 23.74
N GLU A 698 10.33 0.45 23.79
CA GLU A 698 9.43 0.07 22.69
C GLU A 698 8.03 0.66 22.93
N ALA A 699 7.51 1.42 21.96
CA ALA A 699 6.09 1.82 21.96
C ALA A 699 5.16 0.65 21.58
N SER A 700 5.68 -0.32 20.83
CA SER A 700 4.97 -1.51 20.37
C SER A 700 5.99 -2.60 20.05
N GLY A 701 6.51 -2.68 18.82
CA GLY A 701 7.66 -3.53 18.49
C GLY A 701 7.36 -4.76 17.63
N THR A 702 6.10 -4.94 17.23
CA THR A 702 5.55 -5.42 15.93
C THR A 702 6.30 -6.41 15.03
N GLY A 703 7.64 -6.37 14.91
CA GLY A 703 8.42 -7.53 14.49
C GLY A 703 8.13 -8.75 15.37
N SER A 704 7.86 -8.54 16.67
CA SER A 704 7.30 -9.55 17.59
C SER A 704 5.99 -10.15 17.08
N MET A 705 5.06 -9.33 16.58
CA MET A 705 3.76 -9.80 16.04
C MET A 705 3.98 -10.72 14.85
N LYS A 706 4.88 -10.35 13.91
CA LYS A 706 5.24 -11.22 12.79
C LYS A 706 5.77 -12.58 13.27
N PHE A 707 6.73 -12.62 14.20
CA PHE A 707 7.24 -13.89 14.73
C PHE A 707 6.14 -14.71 15.41
N LEU A 708 5.28 -14.08 16.22
CA LEU A 708 4.16 -14.73 16.91
C LEU A 708 3.17 -15.38 15.93
N MET A 709 2.75 -14.65 14.89
CA MET A 709 1.92 -15.15 13.78
C MET A 709 2.56 -16.35 13.05
N ASN A 710 3.90 -16.43 13.04
CA ASN A 710 4.67 -17.52 12.42
C ASN A 710 4.92 -18.72 13.38
N GLY A 711 4.23 -18.74 14.53
CA GLY A 711 4.43 -19.72 15.59
C GLY A 711 5.84 -19.68 16.22
N CYS A 712 6.62 -18.63 15.99
CA CYS A 712 7.93 -18.47 16.60
C CYS A 712 7.75 -17.94 18.02
N LEU A 713 8.38 -18.60 19.00
CA LEU A 713 8.27 -18.23 20.41
C LEU A 713 9.10 -16.98 20.69
N LEU A 714 8.65 -16.17 21.66
CA LEU A 714 9.30 -14.91 22.00
C LEU A 714 10.09 -15.03 23.31
N LEU A 715 11.35 -14.59 23.28
CA LEU A 715 12.14 -14.28 24.47
C LEU A 715 12.26 -12.77 24.59
N ALA A 716 11.68 -12.19 25.64
CA ALA A 716 11.33 -10.77 25.64
C ALA A 716 11.42 -10.11 27.02
N THR A 717 11.69 -8.81 27.02
CA THR A 717 11.30 -7.96 28.16
C THR A 717 9.81 -7.67 28.12
N ALA A 718 9.18 -7.40 29.27
CA ALA A 718 7.83 -6.85 29.33
C ALA A 718 7.83 -5.37 28.89
N ASP A 719 7.86 -5.14 27.58
CA ASP A 719 7.91 -3.83 26.92
C ASP A 719 7.10 -3.79 25.62
N GLY A 720 6.45 -2.67 25.34
CA GLY A 720 5.57 -2.48 24.19
C GLY A 720 4.55 -3.61 24.01
N SER A 721 4.40 -4.10 22.78
CA SER A 721 3.36 -5.06 22.37
C SER A 721 3.53 -6.46 22.98
N THR A 722 4.66 -6.75 23.63
CA THR A 722 4.84 -8.02 24.37
C THR A 722 3.87 -8.15 25.54
N ILE A 723 3.43 -7.03 26.10
CA ILE A 723 2.46 -6.96 27.20
C ILE A 723 1.10 -7.48 26.71
N GLU A 724 0.60 -6.94 25.61
CA GLU A 724 -0.66 -7.35 24.96
C GLU A 724 -0.60 -8.82 24.51
N MET A 725 0.54 -9.29 23.99
CA MET A 725 0.72 -10.69 23.60
C MET A 725 0.57 -11.64 24.79
N VAL A 726 1.04 -11.26 25.97
CA VAL A 726 0.90 -12.06 27.20
C VAL A 726 -0.57 -12.17 27.64
N GLU A 727 -1.40 -11.15 27.34
CA GLU A 727 -2.86 -11.23 27.53
C GLU A 727 -3.49 -12.28 26.59
N GLU A 728 -3.11 -12.26 25.30
CA GLU A 728 -3.72 -13.12 24.28
C GLU A 728 -3.25 -14.58 24.30
N ILE A 729 -1.95 -14.82 24.44
CA ILE A 729 -1.36 -16.17 24.37
C ILE A 729 -1.18 -16.81 25.75
N GLY A 730 -1.25 -16.02 26.83
CA GLY A 730 -0.96 -16.45 28.20
C GLY A 730 0.55 -16.52 28.50
N GLN A 731 0.94 -16.10 29.71
CA GLN A 731 2.33 -15.93 30.12
C GLN A 731 3.19 -17.22 29.97
N ASP A 732 2.62 -18.41 30.18
CA ASP A 732 3.35 -19.69 30.09
C ASP A 732 3.89 -20.01 28.69
N ASN A 733 3.42 -19.31 27.65
CA ASN A 733 3.86 -19.46 26.26
C ASN A 733 4.95 -18.44 25.85
N MET A 734 5.45 -17.59 26.77
CA MET A 734 6.49 -16.58 26.50
C MET A 734 7.65 -16.60 27.51
N PHE A 735 8.89 -16.44 27.04
CA PHE A 735 10.08 -16.39 27.88
C PHE A 735 10.38 -14.95 28.32
N LEU A 736 9.66 -14.45 29.33
CA LEU A 736 9.84 -13.10 29.88
C LEU A 736 11.09 -12.99 30.77
N PHE A 737 11.81 -11.87 30.70
CA PHE A 737 12.94 -11.54 31.57
C PHE A 737 13.09 -10.02 31.82
N GLY A 738 14.05 -9.65 32.68
CA GLY A 738 14.52 -8.28 32.86
C GLY A 738 13.67 -7.39 33.77
N ALA A 739 14.17 -6.19 34.01
CA ALA A 739 13.50 -5.17 34.81
C ALA A 739 12.24 -4.62 34.13
N LYS A 740 11.21 -4.28 34.93
CA LYS A 740 9.98 -3.64 34.46
C LYS A 740 10.22 -2.14 34.22
N ALA A 741 9.42 -1.52 33.34
CA ALA A 741 9.59 -0.11 32.96
C ALA A 741 9.61 0.87 34.16
N ASN A 742 8.82 0.61 35.20
CA ASN A 742 8.81 1.41 36.45
C ASN A 742 10.07 1.22 37.32
N GLU A 743 10.82 0.12 37.14
CA GLU A 743 12.04 -0.20 37.89
C GLU A 743 13.29 0.40 37.23
N VAL A 744 13.27 0.59 35.90
CA VAL A 744 14.39 1.12 35.10
C VAL A 744 14.96 2.43 35.66
N VAL A 745 14.11 3.37 36.06
CA VAL A 745 14.55 4.65 36.64
C VAL A 745 15.25 4.45 38.00
N ALA A 746 14.78 3.50 38.81
CA ALA A 746 15.39 3.19 40.10
C ALA A 746 16.72 2.43 39.93
N LEU A 747 16.84 1.57 38.91
CA LEU A 747 18.09 0.87 38.57
C LEU A 747 19.14 1.84 38.02
N ARG A 748 18.77 2.72 37.09
CA ARG A 748 19.63 3.81 36.60
C ARG A 748 20.16 4.69 37.75
N LYS A 749 19.31 5.02 38.73
CA LYS A 749 19.71 5.78 39.93
C LYS A 749 20.66 5.05 40.88
N LYS A 750 20.72 3.71 40.88
CA LYS A 750 21.72 2.94 41.66
C LYS A 750 23.11 3.04 41.05
N GLY A 751 23.21 3.16 39.73
CA GLY A 751 24.46 3.33 38.98
C GLY A 751 25.58 2.40 39.47
N PRO A 752 26.71 2.94 39.96
CA PRO A 752 27.89 2.14 40.34
C PRO A 752 27.70 1.30 41.61
N THR A 753 26.59 1.46 42.35
CA THR A 753 26.25 0.59 43.50
C THR A 753 25.51 -0.68 43.08
N LEU A 754 25.12 -0.79 41.81
CA LEU A 754 24.47 -1.98 41.27
C LEU A 754 25.50 -3.10 41.08
N LYS A 755 25.39 -4.17 41.89
CA LYS A 755 26.24 -5.35 41.75
C LYS A 755 25.90 -6.11 40.47
N VAL A 756 26.73 -5.97 39.44
CA VAL A 756 26.63 -6.78 38.21
C VAL A 756 27.06 -8.25 38.46
N PRO A 757 26.55 -9.23 37.70
CA PRO A 757 26.94 -10.63 37.81
C PRO A 757 28.42 -10.87 37.46
N LEU A 758 29.01 -11.89 38.08
CA LEU A 758 30.38 -12.32 37.74
C LEU A 758 30.47 -12.85 36.30
N GLN A 759 29.39 -13.49 35.83
CA GLN A 759 29.21 -13.98 34.46
C GLN A 759 29.30 -12.82 33.44
N PHE A 760 28.63 -11.70 33.71
CA PHE A 760 28.68 -10.50 32.88
C PHE A 760 30.10 -9.94 32.83
N SER A 761 30.70 -9.72 34.00
CA SER A 761 32.07 -9.19 34.13
C SER A 761 33.13 -10.08 33.46
N ARG A 762 32.95 -11.42 33.49
CA ARG A 762 33.81 -12.38 32.80
C ARG A 762 33.73 -12.22 31.28
N VAL A 763 32.52 -12.12 30.71
CA VAL A 763 32.34 -11.95 29.26
C VAL A 763 32.85 -10.60 28.78
N VAL A 764 32.52 -9.50 29.47
CA VAL A 764 33.02 -8.17 29.10
C VAL A 764 34.55 -8.14 29.14
N ARG A 765 35.17 -8.82 30.13
CA ARG A 765 36.61 -9.02 30.17
C ARG A 765 37.15 -9.83 28.99
N MET A 766 36.49 -10.91 28.55
CA MET A 766 36.94 -11.67 27.36
C MET A 766 36.99 -10.80 26.09
N ILE A 767 36.08 -9.84 25.94
CA ILE A 767 36.11 -8.88 24.83
C ILE A 767 37.22 -7.83 25.06
N ARG A 768 37.29 -7.27 26.27
CA ARG A 768 38.27 -6.24 26.67
C ARG A 768 39.71 -6.72 26.56
N ASP A 769 39.98 -7.97 26.91
CA ASP A 769 41.31 -8.62 26.92
C ASP A 769 41.61 -9.31 25.57
N GLY A 770 40.93 -8.93 24.49
CA GLY A 770 41.29 -9.32 23.12
C GLY A 770 41.05 -10.78 22.71
N HIS A 771 40.22 -11.55 23.43
CA HIS A 771 40.00 -12.99 23.13
C HIS A 771 39.42 -13.24 21.71
N PHE A 772 38.76 -12.24 21.13
CA PHE A 772 38.20 -12.25 19.78
C PHE A 772 38.97 -11.30 18.81
N GLY A 773 40.19 -10.89 19.18
CA GLY A 773 40.94 -9.84 18.52
C GLY A 773 40.38 -8.44 18.74
N PHE A 774 40.96 -7.44 18.06
CA PHE A 774 40.49 -6.05 18.03
C PHE A 774 40.34 -5.37 19.42
N GLU A 775 41.22 -5.70 20.37
CA GLU A 775 41.26 -5.19 21.76
C GLU A 775 41.03 -3.67 21.87
N ASP A 776 41.92 -2.85 21.31
CA ASP A 776 41.81 -1.37 21.37
C ASP A 776 40.50 -0.84 20.77
N TYR A 777 39.97 -1.53 19.75
CA TYR A 777 38.75 -1.13 19.07
C TYR A 777 37.50 -1.41 19.93
N PHE A 778 37.45 -2.52 20.67
CA PHE A 778 36.33 -2.87 21.55
C PHE A 778 36.44 -2.31 22.97
N LYS A 779 37.62 -1.83 23.40
CA LYS A 779 37.83 -1.17 24.68
C LYS A 779 36.77 -0.10 24.98
N SER A 780 36.54 0.82 24.04
CA SER A 780 35.54 1.89 24.18
C SER A 780 34.06 1.41 24.11
N LEU A 781 33.82 0.16 23.73
CA LEU A 781 32.50 -0.49 23.81
C LEU A 781 32.30 -1.07 25.22
N CYS A 782 33.34 -1.70 25.78
CA CYS A 782 33.36 -2.23 27.14
C CYS A 782 33.24 -1.10 28.18
N ASP A 783 33.95 0.01 27.99
CA ASP A 783 33.93 1.19 28.88
C ASP A 783 32.54 1.86 28.97
N LYS A 784 31.63 1.58 28.02
CA LYS A 784 30.24 2.05 28.03
C LYS A 784 29.26 1.15 28.78
N ILE A 785 29.65 -0.09 29.10
CA ILE A 785 28.79 -1.08 29.77
C ILE A 785 29.31 -1.52 31.15
N GLU A 786 30.41 -0.91 31.62
CA GLU A 786 30.94 -1.07 32.97
C GLU A 786 30.82 0.23 33.79
N GLY A 787 30.84 0.11 35.13
CA GLY A 787 30.80 1.25 36.04
C GLY A 787 29.48 2.04 36.00
N THR A 788 29.56 3.34 35.77
CA THR A 788 28.41 4.27 35.78
C THR A 788 27.65 4.33 34.45
N SER A 789 28.15 3.66 33.41
CA SER A 789 27.81 3.97 32.00
C SER A 789 26.66 3.15 31.42
N ASP A 790 26.27 2.03 32.04
CA ASP A 790 25.25 1.09 31.53
C ASP A 790 23.81 1.64 31.63
N TYR A 791 23.52 2.65 30.81
CA TYR A 791 22.21 3.30 30.72
C TYR A 791 21.11 2.34 30.24
N PHE A 792 21.45 1.27 29.55
CA PHE A 792 20.51 0.29 28.97
C PHE A 792 20.36 -0.98 29.81
N LEU A 793 20.99 -1.04 30.98
CA LEU A 793 20.82 -2.06 32.01
C LEU A 793 21.19 -3.49 31.53
N LEU A 794 22.20 -3.61 30.67
CA LEU A 794 22.71 -4.89 30.18
C LEU A 794 23.24 -5.76 31.32
N GLY A 795 24.01 -5.17 32.23
CA GLY A 795 24.58 -5.87 33.39
C GLY A 795 23.54 -6.17 34.47
N ALA A 796 22.44 -5.40 34.53
CA ALA A 796 21.35 -5.62 35.47
C ALA A 796 20.51 -6.84 35.07
N ASP A 797 20.08 -6.91 33.81
CA ASP A 797 19.17 -7.95 33.33
C ASP A 797 19.90 -9.28 33.04
N PHE A 798 21.24 -9.29 32.97
CA PHE A 798 22.05 -10.39 32.43
C PHE A 798 21.73 -11.77 33.02
N MET A 799 21.53 -11.91 34.34
CA MET A 799 21.16 -13.21 34.93
C MET A 799 19.77 -13.65 34.50
N SER A 800 18.76 -12.77 34.58
CA SER A 800 17.39 -13.10 34.16
C SER A 800 17.31 -13.44 32.66
N TYR A 801 18.16 -12.81 31.84
CA TYR A 801 18.30 -13.14 30.43
C TYR A 801 18.88 -14.55 30.22
N LEU A 802 19.94 -14.92 30.95
CA LEU A 802 20.50 -16.28 30.94
C LEU A 802 19.50 -17.34 31.47
N GLU A 803 18.72 -17.00 32.49
CA GLU A 803 17.67 -17.86 33.06
C GLU A 803 16.53 -18.10 32.05
N ALA A 804 16.07 -17.06 31.34
CA ALA A 804 15.10 -17.20 30.26
C ALA A 804 15.65 -17.99 29.07
N GLN A 805 16.94 -17.80 28.71
CA GLN A 805 17.61 -18.60 27.69
C GLN A 805 17.69 -20.09 28.08
N ALA A 806 17.94 -20.41 29.35
CA ALA A 806 17.92 -21.78 29.87
C ALA A 806 16.50 -22.36 29.96
N ALA A 807 15.48 -21.54 30.23
CA ALA A 807 14.08 -21.94 30.16
C ALA A 807 13.66 -22.30 28.72
N ALA A 808 14.12 -21.54 27.73
CA ALA A 808 13.92 -21.85 26.31
C ALA A 808 14.65 -23.15 25.90
N ASP A 809 15.90 -23.37 26.33
CA ASP A 809 16.60 -24.66 26.11
C ASP A 809 15.80 -25.83 26.71
N LYS A 810 15.31 -25.69 27.95
CA LYS A 810 14.52 -26.74 28.61
C LYS A 810 13.19 -27.01 27.90
N ALA A 811 12.55 -25.99 27.34
CA ALA A 811 11.29 -26.14 26.60
C ALA A 811 11.50 -26.79 25.23
N PHE A 812 12.63 -26.54 24.56
CA PHE A 812 12.92 -27.07 23.21
C PHE A 812 13.19 -28.58 23.19
N VAL A 813 13.70 -29.14 24.31
CA VAL A 813 13.86 -30.59 24.50
C VAL A 813 12.50 -31.32 24.60
N ASP A 814 11.43 -30.60 24.91
CA ASP A 814 10.05 -31.10 25.00
C ASP A 814 9.29 -30.72 23.72
N GLU A 815 9.48 -31.50 22.65
CA GLU A 815 8.92 -31.21 21.32
C GLU A 815 7.40 -31.00 21.32
N GLU A 816 6.65 -31.78 22.11
CA GLU A 816 5.19 -31.67 22.20
C GLU A 816 4.79 -30.35 22.87
N ARG A 817 5.45 -29.98 23.97
CA ARG A 817 5.26 -28.67 24.60
C ARG A 817 5.63 -27.53 23.66
N TRP A 818 6.79 -27.59 23.02
CA TRP A 818 7.26 -26.53 22.11
C TRP A 818 6.28 -26.34 20.93
N THR A 819 5.83 -27.44 20.32
CA THR A 819 4.85 -27.41 19.22
C THR A 819 3.50 -26.86 19.68
N LYS A 820 3.04 -27.23 20.89
CA LYS A 820 1.84 -26.64 21.49
C LYS A 820 1.97 -25.14 21.75
N MET A 821 3.08 -24.68 22.34
CA MET A 821 3.35 -23.25 22.55
C MET A 821 3.36 -22.49 21.20
N SER A 822 3.93 -23.11 20.16
CA SER A 822 4.00 -22.55 18.80
C SER A 822 2.61 -22.38 18.16
N ILE A 823 1.75 -23.40 18.25
CA ILE A 823 0.36 -23.33 17.77
C ILE A 823 -0.44 -22.28 18.56
N LEU A 824 -0.33 -22.24 19.89
CA LEU A 824 -1.04 -21.26 20.73
C LEU A 824 -0.59 -19.82 20.46
N SER A 825 0.69 -19.62 20.13
CA SER A 825 1.22 -18.30 19.73
C SER A 825 0.55 -17.78 18.47
N ALA A 826 0.47 -18.61 17.42
CA ALA A 826 -0.25 -18.25 16.19
C ALA A 826 -1.76 -18.08 16.44
N ALA A 827 -2.38 -18.96 17.22
CA ALA A 827 -3.81 -18.92 17.54
C ALA A 827 -4.25 -17.66 18.31
N GLY A 828 -3.36 -17.09 19.14
CA GLY A 828 -3.59 -15.82 19.84
C GLY A 828 -3.09 -14.58 19.09
N SER A 829 -2.84 -14.67 17.78
CA SER A 829 -2.30 -13.53 17.02
C SER A 829 -3.35 -12.61 16.36
N GLY A 830 -4.65 -12.96 16.42
CA GLY A 830 -5.74 -12.25 15.75
C GLY A 830 -5.87 -10.76 16.10
N ARG A 831 -5.76 -10.43 17.39
CA ARG A 831 -5.75 -9.03 17.90
C ARG A 831 -4.70 -8.13 17.24
N PHE A 832 -3.67 -8.68 16.61
CA PHE A 832 -2.55 -7.95 16.01
C PHE A 832 -2.63 -7.79 14.47
N SER A 833 -3.78 -8.04 13.85
CA SER A 833 -3.97 -7.78 12.42
C SER A 833 -4.15 -6.30 12.08
N SER A 834 -3.58 -5.90 10.93
CA SER A 834 -3.83 -4.60 10.33
C SER A 834 -5.27 -4.44 9.84
N ASP A 835 -6.01 -5.50 9.53
CA ASP A 835 -7.41 -5.42 9.10
C ASP A 835 -8.31 -4.90 10.23
N ARG A 836 -8.21 -5.52 11.41
CA ARG A 836 -8.87 -5.05 12.64
C ARG A 836 -8.45 -3.62 12.96
N THR A 837 -7.15 -3.32 12.87
CA THR A 837 -6.63 -1.96 13.08
C THR A 837 -7.30 -0.97 12.11
N ILE A 838 -7.40 -1.31 10.82
CA ILE A 838 -8.04 -0.47 9.80
C ILE A 838 -9.55 -0.32 10.03
N GLN A 839 -10.24 -1.34 10.51
CA GLN A 839 -11.65 -1.23 10.93
C GLN A 839 -11.80 -0.27 12.11
N GLU A 840 -10.98 -0.41 13.16
CA GLU A 840 -10.99 0.48 14.32
C GLU A 840 -10.68 1.95 13.93
N TYR A 841 -9.76 2.19 12.99
CA TYR A 841 -9.54 3.52 12.39
C TYR A 841 -10.73 3.98 11.52
N ALA A 842 -11.29 3.12 10.67
CA ALA A 842 -12.37 3.45 9.77
C ALA A 842 -13.67 3.85 10.51
N GLU A 843 -13.98 3.16 11.60
CA GLU A 843 -15.16 3.43 12.44
C GLU A 843 -14.93 4.60 13.40
N ASN A 844 -13.82 4.62 14.15
CA ASN A 844 -13.64 5.53 15.28
C ASN A 844 -12.83 6.80 14.95
N THR A 845 -12.17 6.85 13.78
CA THR A 845 -11.27 7.96 13.41
C THR A 845 -11.64 8.61 12.07
N TRP A 846 -11.75 7.83 10.99
CA TRP A 846 -11.97 8.38 9.64
C TRP A 846 -13.44 8.49 9.24
N ASP A 847 -14.33 7.72 9.87
CA ASP A 847 -15.75 7.59 9.50
C ASP A 847 -15.94 7.32 8.00
N ILE A 848 -15.28 6.25 7.52
CA ILE A 848 -15.37 5.74 6.14
C ILE A 848 -16.10 4.39 6.13
N GLN A 849 -16.64 4.01 4.97
CA GLN A 849 -17.35 2.75 4.77
C GLN A 849 -16.78 1.98 3.56
N PRO A 850 -16.84 0.64 3.53
CA PRO A 850 -16.42 -0.14 2.37
C PRO A 850 -17.24 0.18 1.11
N CYS A 851 -16.57 0.43 0.00
CA CYS A 851 -17.17 0.74 -1.30
C CYS A 851 -17.12 -0.50 -2.23
N SER A 852 -17.70 -1.60 -1.78
CA SER A 852 -17.68 -2.88 -2.50
C SER A 852 -18.42 -2.85 -3.84
N PHE A 853 -18.02 -3.70 -4.79
CA PHE A 853 -18.57 -3.79 -6.15
C PHE A 853 -19.98 -4.41 -6.24
N PHE A 854 -20.65 -4.67 -5.12
CA PHE A 854 -21.74 -5.66 -5.00
C PHE A 854 -23.02 -5.36 -5.81
N PHE A 855 -23.20 -4.14 -6.32
CA PHE A 855 -24.40 -3.75 -7.08
C PHE A 855 -24.29 -3.94 -8.61
N PHE A 856 -23.09 -4.11 -9.17
CA PHE A 856 -22.92 -4.01 -10.63
C PHE A 856 -23.28 -5.30 -11.41
N LEU A 857 -22.98 -6.49 -10.87
CA LEU A 857 -23.24 -7.76 -11.58
C LEU A 857 -24.72 -7.96 -11.94
N PHE A 858 -25.63 -7.60 -11.03
CA PHE A 858 -27.07 -7.81 -11.21
C PHE A 858 -27.63 -6.97 -12.39
N PHE A 859 -27.15 -5.73 -12.53
CA PHE A 859 -27.50 -4.86 -13.66
C PHE A 859 -26.75 -5.19 -14.96
N PHE A 860 -25.51 -5.68 -14.88
CA PHE A 860 -24.72 -6.03 -16.07
C PHE A 860 -25.30 -7.24 -16.81
N PHE A 861 -25.67 -8.31 -16.08
CA PHE A 861 -26.38 -9.45 -16.67
C PHE A 861 -27.78 -9.07 -17.21
N PHE A 862 -28.50 -8.18 -16.53
CA PHE A 862 -29.78 -7.63 -17.01
C PHE A 862 -29.63 -6.92 -18.36
N PHE A 863 -28.55 -6.15 -18.56
CA PHE A 863 -28.31 -5.45 -19.84
C PHE A 863 -27.78 -6.34 -20.97
N LEU A 864 -26.86 -7.29 -20.69
CA LEU A 864 -26.40 -8.22 -21.75
C LEU A 864 -27.54 -9.09 -22.28
N SER A 865 -28.43 -9.57 -21.41
CA SER A 865 -29.58 -10.40 -21.80
C SER A 865 -30.57 -9.68 -22.74
N LEU A 866 -30.53 -8.35 -22.83
CA LEU A 866 -31.40 -7.55 -23.69
C LEU A 866 -30.78 -7.20 -25.06
N THR A 867 -29.47 -7.42 -25.24
CA THR A 867 -28.72 -6.90 -26.41
C THR A 867 -28.17 -7.99 -27.36
N SER A 868 -27.98 -9.23 -26.90
CA SER A 868 -27.43 -10.31 -27.73
C SER A 868 -28.46 -10.97 -28.67
N GLN A 869 -28.94 -10.26 -29.70
CA GLN A 869 -29.67 -10.85 -30.83
C GLN A 869 -28.71 -11.37 -31.92
N ASP A 870 -27.98 -12.46 -31.64
CA ASP A 870 -27.70 -13.55 -32.59
C ASP A 870 -27.00 -14.75 -31.88
N GLU A 871 -26.94 -15.90 -32.56
CA GLU A 871 -26.18 -17.12 -32.16
C GLU A 871 -26.53 -17.86 -30.84
N GLN A 872 -27.80 -17.96 -30.44
CA GLN A 872 -28.23 -19.05 -29.54
C GLN A 872 -29.51 -19.78 -29.98
N SER A 873 -29.37 -21.09 -30.23
CA SER A 873 -30.49 -22.04 -30.35
C SER A 873 -30.23 -23.37 -29.63
N ASN A 874 -28.98 -23.83 -29.55
CA ASN A 874 -28.61 -25.05 -28.80
C ASN A 874 -28.43 -24.81 -27.29
N ASN A 875 -27.88 -23.66 -26.87
CA ASN A 875 -27.60 -23.38 -25.45
C ASN A 875 -28.86 -23.18 -24.61
N HIS A 876 -29.94 -22.60 -25.15
CA HIS A 876 -31.18 -22.32 -24.40
C HIS A 876 -31.79 -23.57 -23.75
N ASN A 877 -31.77 -24.73 -24.42
CA ASN A 877 -32.32 -25.97 -23.84
C ASN A 877 -31.46 -26.49 -22.68
N LEU A 878 -30.15 -26.25 -22.70
CA LEU A 878 -29.26 -26.60 -21.58
C LEU A 878 -29.48 -25.64 -20.40
N LEU A 879 -29.55 -24.34 -20.68
CA LEU A 879 -29.80 -23.31 -19.67
C LEU A 879 -31.15 -23.53 -18.95
N ILE A 880 -32.21 -23.91 -19.68
CA ILE A 880 -33.52 -24.24 -19.11
C ILE A 880 -33.47 -25.51 -18.22
N LEU A 881 -32.58 -26.47 -18.50
CA LEU A 881 -32.38 -27.64 -17.64
C LEU A 881 -31.59 -27.26 -16.37
N GLU A 882 -30.53 -26.47 -16.51
CA GLU A 882 -29.71 -25.99 -15.38
C GLU A 882 -30.50 -25.06 -14.44
N LEU A 883 -31.36 -24.19 -14.98
CA LEU A 883 -32.28 -23.36 -14.20
C LEU A 883 -33.33 -24.19 -13.45
N ARG A 884 -33.83 -25.29 -14.04
CA ARG A 884 -34.77 -26.21 -13.38
C ARG A 884 -34.12 -27.01 -12.27
N ASP A 885 -32.89 -27.50 -12.47
CA ASP A 885 -32.12 -28.18 -11.43
C ASP A 885 -31.69 -27.20 -10.31
N SER A 886 -31.37 -25.96 -10.67
CA SER A 886 -31.12 -24.88 -9.70
C SER A 886 -32.36 -24.56 -8.87
N LYS A 887 -33.55 -24.47 -9.48
CA LYS A 887 -34.81 -24.30 -8.72
C LYS A 887 -35.05 -25.47 -7.77
N LEU A 888 -34.81 -26.71 -8.21
CA LEU A 888 -34.90 -27.91 -7.38
C LEU A 888 -33.90 -27.92 -6.21
N LYS A 889 -32.73 -27.28 -6.36
CA LYS A 889 -31.75 -27.09 -5.28
C LYS A 889 -32.16 -25.98 -4.31
N ILE A 890 -32.62 -24.83 -4.82
CA ILE A 890 -33.12 -23.70 -4.02
C ILE A 890 -34.29 -24.14 -3.14
N SER A 891 -35.33 -24.74 -3.73
CA SER A 891 -36.53 -25.17 -3.00
C SER A 891 -36.25 -26.23 -1.92
N ARG A 892 -35.21 -27.07 -2.12
CA ARG A 892 -34.71 -27.97 -1.07
C ARG A 892 -34.01 -27.21 0.06
N LEU A 893 -33.13 -26.25 -0.26
CA LEU A 893 -32.43 -25.43 0.74
C LEU A 893 -33.41 -24.59 1.56
N GLU A 894 -34.46 -24.05 0.94
CA GLU A 894 -35.55 -23.34 1.61
C GLU A 894 -36.27 -24.25 2.62
N SER A 895 -36.67 -25.46 2.22
CA SER A 895 -37.35 -26.40 3.14
C SER A 895 -36.48 -26.76 4.36
N VAL A 896 -35.17 -26.93 4.15
CA VAL A 896 -34.19 -27.19 5.23
C VAL A 896 -34.01 -25.96 6.12
N LEU A 897 -34.02 -24.75 5.57
CA LEU A 897 -33.93 -23.52 6.36
C LEU A 897 -35.21 -23.23 7.14
N GLU A 898 -36.40 -23.47 6.57
CA GLU A 898 -37.68 -23.36 7.28
C GLU A 898 -37.75 -24.33 8.46
N GLU A 899 -37.38 -25.60 8.26
CA GLU A 899 -37.29 -26.59 9.35
C GLU A 899 -36.29 -26.14 10.43
N ARG A 900 -35.13 -25.59 10.03
CA ARG A 900 -34.10 -25.14 10.98
C ARG A 900 -34.52 -23.90 11.77
N ILE A 901 -35.26 -22.98 11.15
CA ILE A 901 -35.85 -21.79 11.79
C ILE A 901 -37.00 -22.19 12.72
N GLN A 902 -37.88 -23.12 12.33
CA GLN A 902 -38.93 -23.65 13.22
C GLN A 902 -38.32 -24.32 14.46
N ASN A 903 -37.30 -25.17 14.27
CA ASN A 903 -36.60 -25.83 15.39
C ASN A 903 -35.89 -24.81 16.31
N LEU A 904 -35.24 -23.78 15.76
CA LEU A 904 -34.63 -22.71 16.56
C LEU A 904 -35.66 -21.90 17.35
N ASN A 905 -36.79 -21.55 16.72
CA ASN A 905 -37.86 -20.79 17.38
C ASN A 905 -38.56 -21.60 18.47
N ALA A 906 -38.84 -22.89 18.24
CA ALA A 906 -39.39 -23.79 19.26
C ALA A 906 -38.43 -23.94 20.47
N LYS A 907 -37.13 -24.10 20.20
CA LYS A 907 -36.10 -24.20 21.24
C LYS A 907 -35.95 -22.89 22.03
N THR A 908 -36.03 -21.75 21.35
CA THR A 908 -36.05 -20.40 21.95
C THR A 908 -37.30 -20.19 22.82
N LEU A 909 -38.45 -20.73 22.43
CA LEU A 909 -39.69 -20.66 23.20
C LEU A 909 -39.57 -21.43 24.53
N SER A 910 -39.12 -22.68 24.50
CA SER A 910 -38.92 -23.47 25.74
C SER A 910 -37.83 -22.89 26.66
N LEU A 911 -36.84 -22.19 26.10
CA LEU A 911 -35.80 -21.50 26.89
C LEU A 911 -36.28 -20.17 27.49
N LYS A 912 -37.29 -19.50 26.91
CA LYS A 912 -37.97 -18.37 27.56
C LYS A 912 -38.68 -18.80 28.84
N GLU A 913 -39.34 -19.95 28.85
CA GLU A 913 -40.01 -20.50 30.03
C GLU A 913 -39.03 -20.83 31.19
N HIS A 914 -37.73 -20.92 30.89
CA HIS A 914 -36.66 -21.23 31.85
C HIS A 914 -35.74 -20.03 32.18
N GLY A 915 -36.10 -18.80 31.76
CA GLY A 915 -35.53 -17.56 32.33
C GLY A 915 -34.05 -17.30 32.10
N LYS A 916 -33.49 -17.66 30.93
CA LYS A 916 -32.10 -17.33 30.54
C LYS A 916 -32.03 -16.23 29.47
N SER A 917 -30.85 -15.63 29.27
CA SER A 917 -30.61 -14.70 28.15
C SER A 917 -30.63 -15.42 26.79
N LEU A 918 -30.96 -14.69 25.72
CA LEU A 918 -31.38 -15.23 24.42
C LEU A 918 -30.83 -14.48 23.19
N GLU A 919 -30.05 -13.41 23.36
CA GLU A 919 -29.67 -12.49 22.28
C GLU A 919 -28.95 -13.20 21.12
N ASP A 920 -27.97 -14.08 21.39
CA ASP A 920 -27.27 -14.84 20.36
C ASP A 920 -28.20 -15.71 19.50
N MET A 921 -29.22 -16.33 20.12
CA MET A 921 -30.18 -17.15 19.38
C MET A 921 -31.20 -16.30 18.61
N ALA A 922 -31.58 -15.14 19.14
CA ALA A 922 -32.43 -14.18 18.44
C ALA A 922 -31.72 -13.68 17.17
N ASN A 923 -30.48 -13.17 17.31
CA ASN A 923 -29.64 -12.72 16.21
C ASN A 923 -29.42 -13.83 15.16
N LYS A 924 -29.18 -15.08 15.59
CA LYS A 924 -29.02 -16.23 14.70
C LYS A 924 -30.30 -16.63 13.99
N SER A 925 -31.47 -16.44 14.62
CA SER A 925 -32.77 -16.62 13.96
C SER A 925 -33.04 -15.51 12.94
N THR A 926 -32.76 -14.25 13.26
CA THR A 926 -32.89 -13.10 12.34
C THR A 926 -32.00 -13.26 11.11
N TYR A 927 -30.74 -13.68 11.28
CA TYR A 927 -29.83 -13.95 10.17
C TYR A 927 -30.36 -15.06 9.23
N LEU A 928 -30.86 -16.16 9.79
CA LEU A 928 -31.45 -17.24 9.00
C LEU A 928 -32.77 -16.82 8.32
N GLN A 929 -33.55 -15.93 8.94
CA GLN A 929 -34.75 -15.34 8.33
C GLN A 929 -34.40 -14.42 7.15
N SER A 930 -33.29 -13.67 7.21
CA SER A 930 -32.77 -12.93 6.04
C SER A 930 -32.39 -13.91 4.94
N ALA A 931 -31.55 -14.90 5.22
CA ALA A 931 -31.12 -15.87 4.22
C ALA A 931 -32.28 -16.65 3.56
N LEU A 932 -33.36 -16.92 4.31
CA LEU A 932 -34.60 -17.50 3.76
C LEU A 932 -35.40 -16.51 2.90
N PHE A 933 -35.43 -15.22 3.27
CA PHE A 933 -36.03 -14.17 2.44
C PHE A 933 -35.27 -14.01 1.11
N ASP A 934 -33.94 -13.99 1.17
CA ASP A 934 -33.06 -13.86 0.00
C ASP A 934 -33.21 -15.07 -0.95
N LEU A 935 -33.33 -16.29 -0.41
CA LEU A 935 -33.65 -17.49 -1.20
C LEU A 935 -35.04 -17.43 -1.83
N LYS A 936 -36.06 -16.95 -1.11
CA LYS A 936 -37.43 -16.81 -1.67
C LYS A 936 -37.51 -15.75 -2.76
N MET A 937 -36.71 -14.69 -2.67
CA MET A 937 -36.54 -13.76 -3.78
C MET A 937 -35.87 -14.44 -4.98
N ALA A 938 -34.89 -15.32 -4.76
CA ALA A 938 -34.28 -16.12 -5.83
C ALA A 938 -35.24 -17.16 -6.46
N GLU A 939 -36.15 -17.78 -5.69
CA GLU A 939 -37.19 -18.66 -6.26
C GLU A 939 -38.17 -17.86 -7.14
N VAL A 940 -38.67 -16.72 -6.65
CA VAL A 940 -39.58 -15.84 -7.40
C VAL A 940 -38.92 -15.31 -8.68
N VAL A 941 -37.65 -14.91 -8.62
CA VAL A 941 -36.89 -14.46 -9.80
C VAL A 941 -36.69 -15.60 -10.80
N THR A 942 -36.37 -16.83 -10.35
CA THR A 942 -36.21 -17.97 -11.26
C THR A 942 -37.53 -18.43 -11.89
N GLU A 943 -38.67 -18.31 -11.20
CA GLU A 943 -39.99 -18.53 -11.83
C GLU A 943 -40.29 -17.50 -12.92
N GLN A 944 -40.07 -16.21 -12.66
CA GLN A 944 -40.28 -15.15 -13.64
C GLN A 944 -39.37 -15.33 -14.87
N TRP A 945 -38.10 -15.72 -14.66
CA TRP A 945 -37.17 -16.07 -15.75
C TRP A 945 -37.69 -17.20 -16.64
N VAL A 946 -38.24 -18.27 -16.06
CA VAL A 946 -38.81 -19.39 -16.85
C VAL A 946 -40.04 -18.95 -17.66
N GLN A 947 -40.87 -18.05 -17.11
CA GLN A 947 -42.02 -17.49 -17.84
C GLN A 947 -41.58 -16.56 -18.99
N ILE A 948 -40.58 -15.70 -18.77
CA ILE A 948 -40.00 -14.81 -19.78
C ILE A 948 -39.40 -15.63 -20.93
N GLN A 949 -38.60 -16.65 -20.62
CA GLN A 949 -37.99 -17.53 -21.62
C GLN A 949 -39.03 -18.28 -22.47
N HIS A 950 -40.16 -18.70 -21.89
CA HIS A 950 -41.26 -19.28 -22.67
C HIS A 950 -41.95 -18.25 -23.60
N LEU A 951 -42.06 -16.98 -23.18
CA LEU A 951 -42.57 -15.90 -24.03
C LEU A 951 -41.61 -15.54 -25.18
N GLU A 952 -40.31 -15.49 -24.92
CA GLU A 952 -39.28 -15.25 -25.94
C GLU A 952 -39.21 -16.39 -26.97
N GLN A 953 -39.30 -17.64 -26.51
CA GLN A 953 -39.33 -18.81 -27.40
C GLN A 953 -40.59 -18.80 -28.29
N ALA A 954 -41.75 -18.42 -27.74
CA ALA A 954 -42.97 -18.21 -28.54
C ALA A 954 -42.82 -17.06 -29.56
N LEU A 955 -42.17 -15.96 -29.17
CA LEU A 955 -41.90 -14.81 -30.05
C LEU A 955 -40.91 -15.16 -31.17
N GLN A 956 -39.87 -15.97 -30.90
CA GLN A 956 -38.97 -16.50 -31.94
C GLN A 956 -39.72 -17.40 -32.93
N ILE A 957 -40.60 -18.29 -32.46
CA ILE A 957 -41.42 -19.14 -33.33
C ILE A 957 -42.35 -18.29 -34.22
N ALA A 958 -42.92 -17.21 -33.68
CA ALA A 958 -43.70 -16.25 -34.46
C ALA A 958 -42.86 -15.52 -35.52
N LYS A 959 -41.67 -14.99 -35.15
CA LYS A 959 -40.71 -14.35 -36.06
C LYS A 959 -40.28 -15.31 -37.18
N MET A 960 -39.93 -16.57 -36.87
CA MET A 960 -39.55 -17.57 -37.87
C MET A 960 -40.68 -17.90 -38.85
N ARG A 961 -41.93 -18.05 -38.36
CA ARG A 961 -43.10 -18.27 -39.23
C ARG A 961 -43.34 -17.10 -40.20
N ALA A 962 -43.19 -15.86 -39.72
CA ALA A 962 -43.26 -14.68 -40.57
C ALA A 962 -42.14 -14.65 -41.63
N LEU A 963 -40.90 -14.97 -41.24
CA LEU A 963 -39.75 -15.03 -42.14
C LEU A 963 -39.89 -16.14 -43.20
N GLN A 964 -40.46 -17.29 -42.85
CA GLN A 964 -40.79 -18.37 -43.79
C GLN A 964 -41.83 -17.93 -44.82
N ALA A 965 -42.91 -17.26 -44.40
CA ALA A 965 -43.92 -16.71 -45.30
C ALA A 965 -43.32 -15.64 -46.25
N GLN A 966 -42.38 -14.83 -45.77
CA GLN A 966 -41.65 -13.85 -46.58
C GLN A 966 -40.70 -14.53 -47.58
N LYS A 967 -39.98 -15.59 -47.19
CA LYS A 967 -39.17 -16.41 -48.11
C LYS A 967 -40.02 -17.07 -49.20
N GLN A 968 -41.20 -17.59 -48.88
CA GLN A 968 -42.13 -18.15 -49.87
C GLN A 968 -42.67 -17.10 -50.85
N ARG A 969 -42.99 -15.88 -50.39
CA ARG A 969 -43.35 -14.75 -51.27
C ARG A 969 -42.20 -14.40 -52.22
N ASN A 970 -40.98 -14.25 -51.70
CA ASN A 970 -39.82 -13.89 -52.51
C ASN A 970 -39.47 -14.97 -53.55
N MET A 971 -39.53 -16.26 -53.20
CA MET A 971 -39.31 -17.34 -54.18
C MET A 971 -40.34 -17.32 -55.32
N ARG A 972 -41.62 -17.03 -55.05
CA ARG A 972 -42.63 -16.87 -56.12
C ARG A 972 -42.27 -15.72 -57.07
N CYS A 973 -41.82 -14.57 -56.55
CA CYS A 973 -41.41 -13.44 -57.37
C CYS A 973 -40.15 -13.74 -58.22
N THR A 974 -39.16 -14.45 -57.68
CA THR A 974 -37.95 -14.82 -58.41
C THR A 974 -38.24 -15.87 -59.48
N PHE A 975 -39.10 -16.85 -59.21
CA PHE A 975 -39.47 -17.90 -60.17
C PHE A 975 -40.22 -17.34 -61.38
N LEU A 976 -41.12 -16.36 -61.19
CA LEU A 976 -41.79 -15.67 -62.28
C LEU A 976 -40.79 -14.92 -63.18
N LYS A 977 -39.85 -14.15 -62.58
CA LYS A 977 -38.80 -13.43 -63.33
C LYS A 977 -37.83 -14.37 -64.08
N PHE A 978 -37.66 -15.60 -63.62
CA PHE A 978 -36.82 -16.60 -64.30
C PHE A 978 -37.48 -17.14 -65.58
N ILE A 979 -38.81 -17.26 -65.61
CA ILE A 979 -39.55 -17.74 -66.78
C ILE A 979 -39.53 -16.71 -67.92
N ASP A 980 -39.76 -15.42 -67.61
CA ASP A 980 -39.72 -14.34 -68.61
C ASP A 980 -38.34 -14.20 -69.30
N GLY A 981 -37.25 -14.58 -68.61
CA GLY A 981 -35.88 -14.44 -69.11
C GLY A 981 -35.44 -15.46 -70.17
N ILE A 982 -36.17 -16.57 -70.36
CA ILE A 982 -35.71 -17.72 -71.16
C ILE A 982 -36.20 -17.68 -72.61
N SER A 983 -37.23 -16.89 -72.93
CA SER A 983 -37.85 -16.82 -74.27
C SER A 983 -37.14 -15.92 -75.31
N GLY A 984 -35.97 -15.34 -74.98
CA GLY A 984 -35.36 -14.19 -75.67
C GLY A 984 -34.23 -14.42 -76.71
N ARG A 985 -34.21 -15.56 -77.42
CA ARG A 985 -33.45 -15.90 -78.66
C ARG A 985 -32.10 -15.20 -79.03
N HIS A 986 -31.07 -16.03 -79.19
CA HIS A 986 -29.94 -16.01 -80.16
C HIS A 986 -29.28 -14.70 -80.71
N LEU A 987 -27.95 -14.70 -80.53
CA LEU A 987 -26.81 -14.18 -81.36
C LEU A 987 -26.99 -14.22 -82.91
N PRO A 988 -26.12 -13.59 -83.77
CA PRO A 988 -24.77 -13.02 -83.49
C PRO A 988 -24.32 -11.68 -84.21
N LYS A 989 -23.43 -10.90 -83.54
CA LYS A 989 -22.25 -10.12 -84.11
C LYS A 989 -22.49 -8.97 -85.15
N PRO A 990 -21.50 -8.07 -85.43
CA PRO A 990 -20.70 -7.26 -84.48
C PRO A 990 -20.39 -5.78 -84.92
N PHE A 991 -19.69 -5.04 -84.03
CA PHE A 991 -18.78 -3.89 -84.27
C PHE A 991 -19.23 -2.40 -84.31
N LYS A 992 -18.37 -1.58 -83.65
CA LYS A 992 -18.05 -0.13 -83.78
C LYS A 992 -18.95 0.98 -83.16
N ALA A 993 -18.53 1.40 -81.95
CA ALA A 993 -17.79 2.66 -81.69
C ALA A 993 -18.50 4.00 -81.36
N LEU A 994 -17.97 4.63 -80.28
CA LEU A 994 -17.77 6.07 -79.98
C LEU A 994 -18.95 7.00 -79.61
N ASP A 995 -18.88 7.44 -78.34
CA ASP A 995 -18.85 8.84 -77.86
C ASP A 995 -20.07 9.79 -77.78
N SER A 996 -20.15 10.40 -76.58
CA SER A 996 -20.29 11.86 -76.29
C SER A 996 -21.62 12.50 -75.83
N TYR A 997 -21.59 12.94 -74.56
CA TYR A 997 -21.91 14.28 -74.04
C TYR A 997 -23.34 14.86 -73.89
N SER A 998 -23.44 15.70 -72.83
CA SER A 998 -24.36 16.86 -72.63
C SER A 998 -25.83 16.57 -72.30
N LEU A 999 -26.65 17.46 -71.70
CA LEU A 999 -26.56 18.43 -70.58
C LEU A 999 -27.89 19.23 -70.57
N GLY A 1000 -28.54 19.51 -69.42
CA GLY A 1000 -29.51 20.64 -69.40
C GLY A 1000 -30.64 20.73 -68.36
N LYS A 1001 -30.43 21.61 -67.36
CA LYS A 1001 -31.42 22.54 -66.72
C LYS A 1001 -32.51 21.97 -65.76
N GLY A 1002 -32.90 22.80 -64.77
CA GLY A 1002 -33.88 22.52 -63.69
C GLY A 1002 -35.24 23.25 -63.89
N PRO A 1003 -35.95 23.82 -62.86
CA PRO A 1003 -35.43 24.29 -61.54
C PRO A 1003 -36.30 24.08 -60.25
N ILE A 1004 -35.64 24.20 -59.09
CA ILE A 1004 -36.00 24.87 -57.80
C ILE A 1004 -37.48 25.02 -57.35
N ILE A 1005 -37.81 24.48 -56.15
CA ILE A 1005 -38.49 25.13 -54.97
C ILE A 1005 -37.84 24.54 -53.67
N ARG A 1006 -38.06 25.11 -52.46
CA ARG A 1006 -37.24 24.96 -51.22
C ARG A 1006 -37.99 24.46 -49.96
N TYR A 1007 -37.24 23.75 -49.06
CA TYR A 1007 -37.23 23.59 -47.57
C TYR A 1007 -38.51 23.80 -46.71
N TYR A 1008 -38.69 23.27 -45.48
CA TYR A 1008 -37.84 22.74 -44.38
C TYR A 1008 -38.40 21.37 -43.88
N VAL A 1009 -37.70 20.41 -43.24
CA VAL A 1009 -36.94 20.38 -41.96
C VAL A 1009 -37.82 20.72 -40.74
N SER A 1010 -37.81 19.98 -39.62
CA SER A 1010 -36.98 18.82 -39.21
C SER A 1010 -37.79 17.54 -38.99
#